data_AF-A0A7J7JVT0-F1
#
_entry.id   AF-A0A7J7JVT0-F1
#
_cell.length_a   1.000
_cell.length_b   1.000
_cell.length_c   1.000
_cell.angle_alpha   90.00
_cell.angle_beta   90.00
_cell.angle_gamma   90.00
#
_symmetry.space_group_name_H-M   'P 1'
#
loop_
_entity.id
_entity.type
_entity.pdbx_description
1 polymer ?
#
loop_
_entity_poly.entity_id
_entity_poly.type
_entity_poly.pdbx_seq_one_letter_code
_entity_poly.pdbx_strand_id
1 'polypeptide(L)'
;MKGQRLLLRSVKIEEALVAEFTDKVMDIFKKNTVGPQKYLNTYKKYIDLMNNKADQEVSAFLKETHAIPGFRKKIESYQRLKDEIASLRITVPLSLFCLDCIALNQELCNRTQKLKNRLVVFEVDENRQLNRELCHQYDDISEKITEEPKTTEELVSLINFLRKSQDVTAFKLKGYVDDAARRLEFLLDYAQFSYEDIKLNSQVFHWPEQLQTIFDASSTKLQTGREKSEDEVKSKVKAFEEKLAGYEKEVEGFKKKEMMNTDEMKNNVELLDRLESDLTQARDELEQINMEEKLLEFEQTAFPQVQAMFQSKDPYDKLWRTAYSFTQKHEKWQHGPFQAMNAEDIDNDVNDMWRLMYKLNKTFSDIVGPRTVADKIRRKIEQFKAHLPLLHVICNPGIRDRHWERMSDIVQADIKPQEETSLMNMVEIGLSDPKVIEKLEEISGAASKEYSLEKAMEKMKLEWKDMVFEFIAYRDTGVSILSSVDDIQVLLDDHIIKAQTMRGSPFIKPFEQEMKEWEEKLVMMQDILDQWLKVQATWLYLEPIFSSEDIIAQMPEEGRKFATVDTYWKDIMAESVKDTHCLAATAQNNMLGRLTEANQLLEEILKGLNNYLEKKRLFFPRFFFLSNDELLEILSETKDPTRVQPHLKKCFEGIARLEFTEEQEIVGMISSDGETVPYVHKIIPAKAKGMVEKWLVEVEEAMLYNVRKVTSDSVKDYSATPRRKWVLSWPGQVVICCSSIYWTSEVSEAMKTPNGMNEYLEKSNKQIDEIVELVRGKLETGRESDTGCSDCYRCPCS
;
A
#
# COMPACT_ATOMS: atom_id res chain seq x y z
N MET A 1 -4.11 17.19 124.72
CA MET A 1 -3.72 17.56 123.35
C MET A 1 -4.83 17.07 122.43
N LYS A 2 -5.84 17.85 122.00
CA LYS A 2 -5.79 19.11 121.23
C LYS A 2 -4.69 19.06 120.16
N GLY A 3 -5.08 18.87 118.90
CA GLY A 3 -4.40 19.52 117.78
C GLY A 3 -3.45 18.72 116.88
N GLN A 4 -3.31 17.40 116.98
CA GLN A 4 -2.57 16.62 115.96
C GLN A 4 -3.29 15.30 115.65
N ARG A 5 -4.04 15.23 114.54
CA ARG A 5 -4.13 13.96 113.81
C ARG A 5 -2.75 13.79 113.15
N LEU A 6 -1.88 13.04 113.82
CA LEU A 6 -0.71 12.41 113.21
C LEU A 6 -1.24 11.45 112.14
N LEU A 7 -1.54 11.98 110.94
CA LEU A 7 -1.81 11.14 109.79
C LEU A 7 -0.48 10.49 109.40
N LEU A 8 -0.41 9.18 109.64
CA LEU A 8 0.53 8.28 108.97
C LEU A 8 0.55 8.65 107.48
N ARG A 9 1.73 9.05 106.98
CA ARG A 9 1.90 9.42 105.58
C ARG A 9 1.34 8.30 104.69
N SER A 10 0.51 8.70 103.74
CA SER A 10 -0.05 7.80 102.74
C SER A 10 1.07 7.16 101.93
N VAL A 11 0.93 5.84 101.77
CA VAL A 11 1.77 4.91 101.03
C VAL A 11 2.15 5.52 99.67
N LYS A 12 3.45 5.56 99.36
CA LYS A 12 3.95 6.05 98.07
C LYS A 12 3.97 4.94 97.03
N ILE A 13 3.84 5.29 95.75
CA ILE A 13 3.78 4.33 94.64
C ILE A 13 5.08 3.52 94.53
N GLU A 14 6.21 4.09 94.94
CA GLU A 14 7.50 3.41 94.91
C GLU A 14 7.69 2.39 96.05
N GLU A 15 6.77 2.32 97.01
CA GLU A 15 6.84 1.34 98.09
C GLU A 15 6.63 -0.07 97.56
N ALA A 16 7.53 -0.99 97.91
CA ALA A 16 7.59 -2.34 97.34
C ALA A 16 6.25 -3.10 97.39
N LEU A 17 5.48 -2.91 98.47
CA LEU A 17 4.17 -3.54 98.67
C LEU A 17 3.10 -2.95 97.72
N VAL A 18 3.18 -1.65 97.40
CA VAL A 18 2.29 -1.01 96.41
C VAL A 18 2.66 -1.44 95.01
N ALA A 19 3.96 -1.50 94.69
CA ALA A 19 4.44 -2.00 93.41
C ALA A 19 3.99 -3.45 93.18
N GLU A 20 4.14 -4.33 94.19
CA GLU A 20 3.70 -5.73 94.10
C GLU A 20 2.18 -5.85 93.87
N PHE A 21 1.37 -5.10 94.63
CA PHE A 21 -0.08 -5.11 94.41
C PHE A 21 -0.48 -4.49 93.07
N THR A 22 0.23 -3.46 92.60
CA THR A 22 0.01 -2.85 91.29
C THR A 22 0.33 -3.83 90.18
N ASP A 23 1.45 -4.54 90.27
CA ASP A 23 1.84 -5.60 89.33
C ASP A 23 0.82 -6.74 89.32
N LYS A 24 0.31 -7.13 90.49
CA LYS A 24 -0.74 -8.14 90.62
C LYS A 24 -2.06 -7.69 89.99
N VAL A 25 -2.46 -6.43 90.18
CA VAL A 25 -3.65 -5.85 89.53
C VAL A 25 -3.45 -5.78 88.02
N MET A 26 -2.26 -5.39 87.56
CA MET A 26 -1.94 -5.36 86.13
C MET A 26 -1.93 -6.75 85.50
N ASP A 27 -1.48 -7.79 86.22
CA ASP A 27 -1.56 -9.18 85.76
C ASP A 27 -3.03 -9.65 85.67
N ILE A 28 -3.86 -9.33 86.65
CA ILE A 28 -5.31 -9.62 86.60
C ILE A 28 -5.97 -8.89 85.44
N PHE A 29 -5.65 -7.61 85.23
CA PHE A 29 -6.16 -6.82 84.11
C PHE A 29 -5.77 -7.47 82.77
N LYS A 30 -4.47 -7.78 82.57
CA LYS A 30 -3.95 -8.45 81.36
C LYS A 30 -4.60 -9.83 81.11
N LYS A 31 -4.86 -10.61 82.15
CA LYS A 31 -5.57 -11.90 82.01
C LYS A 31 -7.01 -11.70 81.55
N ASN A 32 -7.68 -10.63 81.98
CA ASN A 32 -9.06 -10.33 81.61
C ASN A 32 -9.23 -9.62 80.26
N THR A 33 -8.17 -9.04 79.67
CA THR A 33 -8.25 -8.43 78.32
C THR A 33 -8.44 -9.45 77.19
N VAL A 34 -8.15 -10.73 77.43
CA VAL A 34 -8.29 -11.81 76.43
C VAL A 34 -9.75 -12.01 76.01
N GLY A 35 -10.71 -11.83 76.94
CA GLY A 35 -12.14 -11.99 76.67
C GLY A 35 -12.65 -11.01 75.61
N PRO A 36 -12.49 -9.68 75.82
CA PRO A 36 -12.81 -8.68 74.81
C PRO A 36 -12.14 -8.93 73.46
N GLN A 37 -10.84 -9.26 73.46
CA GLN A 37 -10.10 -9.54 72.23
C GLN A 37 -10.65 -10.75 71.46
N LYS A 38 -11.09 -11.81 72.17
CA LYS A 38 -11.73 -12.97 71.54
C LYS A 38 -13.10 -12.62 70.98
N TYR A 39 -13.89 -11.79 71.66
CA TYR A 39 -15.23 -11.42 71.21
C TYR A 39 -15.21 -10.60 69.90
N LEU A 40 -14.16 -9.79 69.68
CA LEU A 40 -13.95 -9.11 68.40
C LEU A 40 -13.93 -10.07 67.19
N ASN A 41 -13.58 -11.35 67.39
CA ASN A 41 -13.62 -12.34 66.30
C ASN A 41 -15.04 -12.58 65.76
N THR A 42 -16.10 -12.38 66.56
CA THR A 42 -17.49 -12.52 66.09
C THR A 42 -17.83 -11.48 65.01
N TYR A 43 -17.19 -10.31 65.03
CA TYR A 43 -17.38 -9.26 64.04
C TYR A 43 -16.46 -9.39 62.82
N LYS A 44 -15.45 -10.27 62.85
CA LYS A 44 -14.55 -10.48 61.69
C LYS A 44 -15.30 -10.90 60.44
N LYS A 45 -16.41 -11.64 60.54
CA LYS A 45 -17.23 -12.01 59.38
C LYS A 45 -17.89 -10.82 58.66
N TYR A 46 -17.99 -9.67 59.32
CA TYR A 46 -18.56 -8.43 58.76
C TYR A 46 -17.49 -7.40 58.39
N ILE A 47 -16.21 -7.79 58.39
CA ILE A 47 -15.10 -6.89 58.12
C ILE A 47 -15.20 -6.25 56.73
N ASP A 48 -15.83 -6.95 55.78
CA ASP A 48 -16.05 -6.49 54.41
C ASP A 48 -16.97 -5.24 54.34
N LEU A 49 -17.85 -5.05 55.34
CA LEU A 49 -18.64 -3.82 55.50
C LEU A 49 -17.81 -2.68 56.11
N MET A 50 -16.72 -2.98 56.80
CA MET A 50 -15.88 -2.00 57.49
C MET A 50 -14.71 -1.52 56.62
N ASN A 51 -14.13 -2.38 55.78
CA ASN A 51 -12.95 -2.12 54.95
C ASN A 51 -13.28 -1.66 53.51
N ASN A 52 -14.52 -1.24 53.24
CA ASN A 52 -15.01 -0.77 51.93
C ASN A 52 -15.07 -1.85 50.82
N LYS A 53 -14.77 -3.11 51.12
CA LYS A 53 -14.79 -4.19 50.13
C LYS A 53 -16.21 -4.50 49.65
N ALA A 54 -17.21 -4.52 50.54
CA ALA A 54 -18.60 -4.73 50.16
C ALA A 54 -19.14 -3.61 49.22
N ASP A 55 -18.71 -2.37 49.42
CA ASP A 55 -19.00 -1.24 48.52
C ASP A 55 -18.35 -1.41 47.14
N GLN A 56 -17.11 -1.92 47.09
CA GLN A 56 -16.45 -2.25 45.83
C GLN A 56 -17.15 -3.39 45.10
N GLU A 57 -17.61 -4.43 45.82
CA GLU A 57 -18.35 -5.55 45.23
C GLU A 57 -19.69 -5.12 44.65
N VAL A 58 -20.45 -4.25 45.36
CA VAL A 58 -21.67 -3.65 44.79
C VAL A 58 -21.33 -2.79 43.57
N SER A 59 -20.25 -2.02 43.62
CA SER A 59 -19.85 -1.18 42.49
C SER A 59 -19.38 -2.00 41.28
N ALA A 60 -18.78 -3.17 41.49
CA ALA A 60 -18.43 -4.11 40.42
C ALA A 60 -19.69 -4.76 39.83
N PHE A 61 -20.61 -5.21 40.68
CA PHE A 61 -21.90 -5.77 40.26
C PHE A 61 -22.70 -4.75 39.44
N LEU A 62 -22.74 -3.48 39.85
CA LEU A 62 -23.43 -2.43 39.11
C LEU A 62 -22.77 -2.05 37.76
N LYS A 63 -21.51 -2.46 37.53
CA LYS A 63 -20.85 -2.26 36.22
C LYS A 63 -21.18 -3.38 35.23
N GLU A 64 -21.60 -4.54 35.72
CA GLU A 64 -21.98 -5.68 34.89
C GLU A 64 -23.49 -5.64 34.61
N THR A 65 -23.89 -6.07 33.41
CA THR A 65 -25.31 -6.17 33.06
C THR A 65 -25.90 -7.42 33.71
N HIS A 66 -26.88 -7.23 34.58
CA HIS A 66 -27.57 -8.33 35.25
C HIS A 66 -29.07 -8.26 35.02
N ALA A 67 -29.69 -9.43 34.85
CA ALA A 67 -31.15 -9.51 34.79
C ALA A 67 -31.79 -9.23 36.16
N ILE A 68 -33.04 -8.79 36.14
CA ILE A 68 -33.86 -8.50 37.34
C ILE A 68 -33.77 -9.57 38.44
N PRO A 69 -33.80 -10.90 38.15
CA PRO A 69 -33.65 -11.92 39.19
C PRO A 69 -32.30 -11.87 39.93
N GLY A 70 -31.23 -11.45 39.24
CA GLY A 70 -29.91 -11.23 39.83
C GLY A 70 -29.92 -10.10 40.85
N PHE A 71 -30.54 -8.97 40.49
CA PHE A 71 -30.75 -7.84 41.41
C PHE A 71 -31.61 -8.24 42.61
N ARG A 72 -32.72 -8.95 42.39
CA ARG A 72 -33.57 -9.49 43.46
C ARG A 72 -32.75 -10.29 44.48
N LYS A 73 -31.96 -11.26 44.00
CA LYS A 73 -31.12 -12.11 44.86
C LYS A 73 -30.11 -11.31 45.67
N LYS A 74 -29.47 -10.30 45.06
CA LYS A 74 -28.46 -9.46 45.74
C LYS A 74 -29.10 -8.54 46.78
N ILE A 75 -30.23 -7.89 46.45
CA ILE A 75 -31.01 -7.04 47.36
C ILE A 75 -31.48 -7.85 48.58
N GLU A 76 -32.05 -9.03 48.36
CA GLU A 76 -32.47 -9.93 49.45
C GLU A 76 -31.29 -10.39 50.32
N SER A 77 -30.12 -10.63 49.72
CA SER A 77 -28.93 -11.05 50.47
C SER A 77 -28.48 -9.99 51.47
N TYR A 78 -28.49 -8.70 51.08
CA TYR A 78 -28.18 -7.60 51.99
C TYR A 78 -29.29 -7.36 53.01
N GLN A 79 -30.56 -7.59 52.64
CA GLN A 79 -31.65 -7.56 53.62
C GLN A 79 -31.43 -8.61 54.72
N ARG A 80 -31.16 -9.87 54.34
CA ARG A 80 -30.88 -10.95 55.30
C ARG A 80 -29.64 -10.65 56.16
N LEU A 81 -28.58 -10.11 55.56
CA LEU A 81 -27.37 -9.72 56.29
C LEU A 81 -27.66 -8.62 57.33
N LYS A 82 -28.48 -7.62 56.98
CA LYS A 82 -28.90 -6.57 57.90
C LYS A 82 -29.68 -7.15 59.08
N ASP A 83 -30.62 -8.06 58.80
CA ASP A 83 -31.46 -8.71 59.82
C ASP A 83 -30.60 -9.61 60.73
N GLU A 84 -29.60 -10.29 60.17
CA GLU A 84 -28.62 -11.07 60.94
C GLU A 84 -27.81 -10.17 61.91
N ILE A 85 -27.28 -9.04 61.44
CA ILE A 85 -26.51 -8.11 62.26
C ILE A 85 -27.40 -7.48 63.35
N ALA A 86 -28.65 -7.14 63.02
CA ALA A 86 -29.60 -6.60 63.98
C ALA A 86 -29.93 -7.58 65.12
N SER A 87 -29.78 -8.89 64.88
CA SER A 87 -29.98 -9.94 65.89
C SER A 87 -28.81 -10.14 66.86
N LEU A 88 -27.66 -9.49 66.64
CA LEU A 88 -26.48 -9.59 67.51
C LEU A 88 -26.73 -8.94 68.88
N ARG A 89 -26.00 -9.43 69.90
CA ARG A 89 -26.09 -8.88 71.26
C ARG A 89 -25.57 -7.44 71.30
N ILE A 90 -26.35 -6.56 71.92
CA ILE A 90 -26.02 -5.14 72.08
C ILE A 90 -25.12 -4.86 73.30
N THR A 91 -25.16 -5.72 74.31
CA THR A 91 -24.29 -5.61 75.49
C THR A 91 -23.79 -7.00 75.88
N VAL A 92 -22.49 -7.10 76.13
CA VAL A 92 -21.82 -8.38 76.43
C VAL A 92 -21.01 -8.27 77.71
N PRO A 93 -21.57 -8.73 78.85
CA PRO A 93 -20.84 -8.78 80.10
C PRO A 93 -19.78 -9.89 80.05
N LEU A 94 -18.54 -9.53 80.34
CA LEU A 94 -17.39 -10.40 80.55
C LEU A 94 -16.88 -10.19 81.98
N SER A 95 -15.95 -11.02 82.44
CA SER A 95 -15.53 -11.05 83.85
C SER A 95 -15.22 -9.67 84.46
N LEU A 96 -14.26 -8.93 83.90
CA LEU A 96 -13.92 -7.56 84.37
C LEU A 96 -14.47 -6.45 83.46
N PHE A 97 -14.86 -6.79 82.22
CA PHE A 97 -15.25 -5.82 81.20
C PHE A 97 -16.69 -6.06 80.74
N CYS A 98 -17.46 -5.02 80.45
CA CYS A 98 -18.74 -5.15 79.74
C CYS A 98 -18.62 -4.39 78.41
N LEU A 99 -18.83 -5.09 77.30
CA LEU A 99 -18.76 -4.48 75.98
C LEU A 99 -20.12 -3.90 75.59
N ASP A 100 -20.13 -2.65 75.15
CA ASP A 100 -21.25 -2.02 74.47
C ASP A 100 -21.04 -2.12 72.96
N CYS A 101 -21.97 -2.79 72.27
CA CYS A 101 -21.93 -3.03 70.83
C CYS A 101 -23.05 -2.28 70.08
N ILE A 102 -23.85 -1.45 70.74
CA ILE A 102 -25.00 -0.76 70.12
C ILE A 102 -24.57 0.05 68.90
N ALA A 103 -23.58 0.94 69.09
CA ALA A 103 -23.12 1.84 68.03
C ALA A 103 -22.54 1.06 66.83
N LEU A 104 -21.79 -0.02 67.09
CA LEU A 104 -21.21 -0.85 66.05
C LEU A 104 -22.29 -1.60 65.25
N ASN A 105 -23.26 -2.22 65.91
CA ASN A 105 -24.34 -2.96 65.24
C ASN A 105 -25.21 -2.02 64.41
N GLN A 106 -25.56 -0.84 64.96
CA GLN A 106 -26.31 0.18 64.23
C GLN A 106 -25.55 0.65 62.99
N GLU A 107 -24.26 0.94 63.10
CA GLU A 107 -23.44 1.37 61.97
C GLU A 107 -23.33 0.27 60.90
N LEU A 108 -23.13 -0.98 61.29
CA LEU A 108 -23.10 -2.11 60.35
C LEU A 108 -24.45 -2.29 59.63
N CYS A 109 -25.58 -2.24 60.36
CA CYS A 109 -26.92 -2.27 59.75
C CYS A 109 -27.15 -1.10 58.78
N ASN A 110 -26.69 0.11 59.14
CA ASN A 110 -26.79 1.29 58.29
C ASN A 110 -25.97 1.14 57.01
N ARG A 111 -24.75 0.59 57.10
CA ARG A 111 -23.91 0.31 55.92
C ARG A 111 -24.56 -0.73 55.01
N THR A 112 -25.08 -1.82 55.56
CA THR A 112 -25.80 -2.82 54.77
C THR A 112 -27.05 -2.24 54.11
N GLN A 113 -27.80 -1.38 54.80
CA GLN A 113 -28.96 -0.69 54.22
C GLN A 113 -28.55 0.26 53.09
N LYS A 114 -27.44 0.99 53.24
CA LYS A 114 -26.90 1.87 52.19
C LYS A 114 -26.56 1.06 50.93
N LEU A 115 -25.91 -0.09 51.08
CA LEU A 115 -25.60 -0.98 49.95
C LEU A 115 -26.86 -1.49 49.24
N LYS A 116 -27.88 -1.92 50.00
CA LYS A 116 -29.19 -2.31 49.45
C LYS A 116 -29.84 -1.15 48.68
N ASN A 117 -29.88 0.04 49.28
CA ASN A 117 -30.48 1.22 48.65
C ASN A 117 -29.76 1.63 47.37
N ARG A 118 -28.43 1.51 47.30
CA ARG A 118 -27.65 1.77 46.08
C ARG A 118 -28.09 0.88 44.91
N LEU A 119 -28.31 -0.42 45.16
CA LEU A 119 -28.81 -1.34 44.13
C LEU A 119 -30.22 -0.98 43.66
N VAL A 120 -31.11 -0.61 44.59
CA VAL A 120 -32.49 -0.23 44.26
C VAL A 120 -32.52 1.08 43.48
N VAL A 121 -31.77 2.10 43.91
CA VAL A 121 -31.70 3.40 43.23
C VAL A 121 -31.14 3.24 41.82
N PHE A 122 -30.12 2.41 41.62
CA PHE A 122 -29.57 2.12 40.30
C PHE A 122 -30.65 1.59 39.35
N GLU A 123 -31.41 0.57 39.75
CA GLU A 123 -32.48 0.02 38.91
C GLU A 123 -33.64 1.00 38.67
N VAL A 124 -33.94 1.88 39.64
CA VAL A 124 -34.91 2.97 39.44
C VAL A 124 -34.41 3.96 38.37
N ASP A 125 -33.13 4.32 38.42
CA ASP A 125 -32.52 5.24 37.47
C ASP A 125 -32.43 4.63 36.05
N GLU A 126 -32.05 3.36 35.94
CA GLU A 126 -32.08 2.60 34.68
C GLU A 126 -33.49 2.52 34.10
N ASN A 127 -34.51 2.21 34.92
CA ASN A 127 -35.89 2.19 34.47
C ASN A 127 -36.36 3.58 33.99
N ARG A 128 -35.95 4.65 34.69
CA ARG A 128 -36.26 6.03 34.27
C ARG A 128 -35.62 6.35 32.91
N GLN A 129 -34.36 5.97 32.71
CA GLN A 129 -33.66 6.21 31.45
C GLN A 129 -34.33 5.46 30.30
N LEU A 130 -34.53 4.13 30.46
CA LEU A 130 -35.15 3.30 29.42
C LEU A 130 -36.55 3.78 29.06
N ASN A 131 -37.34 4.20 30.05
CA ASN A 131 -38.68 4.72 29.80
C ASN A 131 -38.66 6.07 29.06
N ARG A 132 -37.70 6.96 29.34
CA ARG A 132 -37.53 8.21 28.58
C ARG A 132 -37.13 7.94 27.13
N GLU A 133 -36.18 7.03 26.92
CA GLU A 133 -35.76 6.62 25.57
C GLU A 133 -36.92 6.01 24.78
N LEU A 134 -37.76 5.20 25.44
CA LEU A 134 -38.93 4.62 24.83
C LEU A 134 -39.96 5.69 24.43
N CYS A 135 -40.27 6.64 25.33
CA CYS A 135 -41.13 7.79 24.99
C CYS A 135 -40.59 8.56 23.78
N HIS A 136 -39.28 8.85 23.75
CA HIS A 136 -38.66 9.60 22.65
C HIS A 136 -38.80 8.87 21.31
N GLN A 137 -38.64 7.53 21.30
CA GLN A 137 -38.86 6.74 20.08
C GLN A 137 -40.31 6.82 19.58
N TYR A 138 -41.28 6.85 20.49
CA TYR A 138 -42.68 7.04 20.14
C TYR A 138 -42.96 8.46 19.61
N ASP A 139 -42.39 9.49 20.25
CA ASP A 139 -42.46 10.88 19.80
C ASP A 139 -41.87 11.04 18.38
N ASP A 140 -40.67 10.51 18.12
CA ASP A 140 -40.00 10.61 16.80
C ASP A 140 -40.84 10.00 15.67
N ILE A 141 -41.49 8.86 15.93
CA ILE A 141 -42.38 8.22 14.96
C ILE A 141 -43.63 9.07 14.75
N SER A 142 -44.21 9.59 15.84
CA SER A 142 -45.39 10.45 15.81
C SER A 142 -45.14 11.74 15.01
N GLU A 143 -44.03 12.44 15.29
CA GLU A 143 -43.65 13.66 14.58
C GLU A 143 -43.50 13.41 13.09
N LYS A 144 -42.71 12.39 12.73
CA LYS A 144 -42.45 12.06 11.33
C LYS A 144 -43.71 11.69 10.55
N ILE A 145 -44.64 10.95 11.16
CA ILE A 145 -45.90 10.52 10.52
C ILE A 145 -46.93 11.65 10.41
N THR A 146 -46.72 12.73 11.15
CA THR A 146 -47.58 13.91 11.14
C THR A 146 -47.06 14.98 10.16
N GLU A 147 -45.89 14.80 9.56
CA GLU A 147 -45.35 15.71 8.55
C GLU A 147 -46.26 15.81 7.32
N GLU A 148 -46.35 17.02 6.74
CA GLU A 148 -47.08 17.25 5.49
C GLU A 148 -46.14 17.10 4.29
N PRO A 149 -46.36 16.10 3.41
CA PRO A 149 -45.51 15.90 2.23
C PRO A 149 -45.78 16.99 1.19
N LYS A 150 -44.71 17.55 0.61
CA LYS A 150 -44.78 18.60 -0.43
C LYS A 150 -44.62 18.05 -1.84
N THR A 151 -44.00 16.89 -1.98
CA THR A 151 -43.77 16.22 -3.27
C THR A 151 -44.39 14.82 -3.28
N THR A 152 -44.66 14.30 -4.49
CA THR A 152 -45.15 12.92 -4.67
C THR A 152 -44.18 11.89 -4.09
N GLU A 153 -42.88 12.14 -4.17
CA GLU A 153 -41.84 11.28 -3.58
C GLU A 153 -41.89 11.29 -2.05
N GLU A 154 -41.97 12.47 -1.43
CA GLU A 154 -42.13 12.60 0.02
C GLU A 154 -43.41 11.92 0.51
N LEU A 155 -44.51 12.07 -0.23
CA LEU A 155 -45.80 11.44 0.07
C LEU A 155 -45.69 9.90 0.06
N VAL A 156 -45.12 9.32 -1.00
CA VAL A 156 -44.96 7.87 -1.12
C VAL A 156 -43.96 7.32 -0.09
N SER A 157 -42.88 8.04 0.18
CA SER A 157 -41.92 7.72 1.24
C SER A 157 -42.60 7.70 2.62
N LEU A 158 -43.44 8.69 2.90
CA LEU A 158 -44.17 8.80 4.16
C LEU A 158 -45.24 7.69 4.31
N ILE A 159 -45.92 7.33 3.23
CA ILE A 159 -46.84 6.17 3.18
C ILE A 159 -46.09 4.87 3.49
N ASN A 160 -44.93 4.66 2.88
CA ASN A 160 -44.09 3.48 3.13
C ASN A 160 -43.56 3.45 4.57
N PHE A 161 -43.17 4.62 5.10
CA PHE A 161 -42.72 4.76 6.48
C PHE A 161 -43.85 4.46 7.47
N LEU A 162 -45.06 4.94 7.22
CA LEU A 162 -46.25 4.65 8.03
C LEU A 162 -46.56 3.16 8.04
N ARG A 163 -46.58 2.49 6.87
CA ARG A 163 -46.80 1.05 6.76
C ARG A 163 -45.75 0.24 7.51
N LYS A 164 -44.46 0.54 7.32
CA LYS A 164 -43.37 -0.13 8.03
C LYS A 164 -43.45 0.08 9.55
N SER A 165 -43.83 1.29 9.97
CA SER A 165 -43.95 1.65 11.38
C SER A 165 -45.11 0.93 12.05
N GLN A 166 -46.25 0.77 11.34
CA GLN A 166 -47.39 -0.04 11.80
C GLN A 166 -47.05 -1.53 11.88
N ASP A 167 -46.47 -2.10 10.82
CA ASP A 167 -46.29 -3.55 10.70
C ASP A 167 -45.14 -4.11 11.55
N VAL A 168 -44.05 -3.34 11.73
CA VAL A 168 -42.81 -3.85 12.33
C VAL A 168 -42.43 -3.08 13.58
N THR A 169 -42.39 -1.75 13.52
CA THR A 169 -41.84 -0.93 14.61
C THR A 169 -42.78 -0.91 15.82
N ALA A 170 -44.08 -0.73 15.61
CA ALA A 170 -45.07 -0.69 16.68
C ALA A 170 -45.12 -2.00 17.49
N PHE A 171 -45.01 -3.16 16.82
CA PHE A 171 -44.98 -4.45 17.50
C PHE A 171 -43.76 -4.60 18.41
N LYS A 172 -42.58 -4.15 17.95
CA LYS A 172 -41.35 -4.18 18.76
C LYS A 172 -41.43 -3.25 19.96
N LEU A 173 -41.89 -2.01 19.75
CA LEU A 173 -42.03 -1.03 20.83
C LEU A 173 -43.02 -1.50 21.90
N LYS A 174 -44.11 -2.17 21.50
CA LYS A 174 -45.04 -2.80 22.45
C LYS A 174 -44.36 -3.85 23.33
N GLY A 175 -43.45 -4.65 22.77
CA GLY A 175 -42.63 -5.59 23.55
C GLY A 175 -41.75 -4.88 24.60
N TYR A 176 -41.16 -3.73 24.26
CA TYR A 176 -40.39 -2.93 25.22
C TYR A 176 -41.26 -2.28 26.31
N VAL A 177 -42.51 -1.93 25.98
CA VAL A 177 -43.50 -1.47 26.98
C VAL A 177 -43.83 -2.61 27.96
N ASP A 178 -43.99 -3.84 27.47
CA ASP A 178 -44.21 -5.02 28.34
C ASP A 178 -42.98 -5.28 29.25
N ASP A 179 -41.77 -5.09 28.75
CA ASP A 179 -40.55 -5.15 29.56
C ASP A 179 -40.50 -4.06 30.63
N ALA A 180 -40.91 -2.83 30.30
CA ALA A 180 -41.02 -1.73 31.25
C ALA A 180 -42.04 -2.04 32.37
N ALA A 181 -43.16 -2.68 32.02
CA ALA A 181 -44.15 -3.13 33.00
C ALA A 181 -43.56 -4.17 33.97
N ARG A 182 -42.81 -5.16 33.47
CA ARG A 182 -42.14 -6.17 34.31
C ARG A 182 -41.06 -5.58 35.22
N ARG A 183 -40.29 -4.59 34.74
CA ARG A 183 -39.33 -3.85 35.56
C ARG A 183 -40.03 -3.06 36.68
N LEU A 184 -41.12 -2.37 36.34
CA LEU A 184 -41.91 -1.63 37.32
C LEU A 184 -42.49 -2.55 38.40
N GLU A 185 -43.05 -3.70 38.03
CA GLU A 185 -43.57 -4.69 38.98
C GLU A 185 -42.49 -5.14 39.97
N PHE A 186 -41.28 -5.42 39.50
CA PHE A 186 -40.14 -5.71 40.38
C PHE A 186 -39.80 -4.54 41.30
N LEU A 187 -39.75 -3.32 40.79
CA LEU A 187 -39.35 -2.16 41.59
C LEU A 187 -40.39 -1.78 42.65
N LEU A 188 -41.68 -2.04 42.41
CA LEU A 188 -42.74 -1.81 43.40
C LEU A 188 -42.53 -2.63 44.69
N ASP A 189 -41.85 -3.78 44.63
CA ASP A 189 -41.49 -4.58 45.82
C ASP A 189 -40.42 -3.91 46.71
N TYR A 190 -39.57 -3.02 46.15
CA TYR A 190 -38.33 -2.57 46.82
C TYR A 190 -38.13 -1.06 46.87
N ALA A 191 -38.66 -0.30 45.91
CA ALA A 191 -38.44 1.12 45.72
C ALA A 191 -39.65 1.96 46.12
N GLN A 192 -39.40 3.22 46.45
CA GLN A 192 -40.45 4.25 46.53
C GLN A 192 -40.30 5.16 45.32
N PHE A 193 -41.40 5.37 44.59
CA PHE A 193 -41.40 6.19 43.38
C PHE A 193 -41.79 7.63 43.66
N SER A 194 -41.13 8.54 42.94
CA SER A 194 -41.53 9.94 42.86
C SER A 194 -42.80 10.10 41.99
N TYR A 195 -43.51 11.22 42.13
CA TYR A 195 -44.63 11.55 41.25
C TYR A 195 -44.20 11.59 39.76
N GLU A 196 -42.99 12.07 39.49
CA GLU A 196 -42.43 12.15 38.13
C GLU A 196 -42.21 10.77 37.52
N ASP A 197 -41.69 9.82 38.31
CA ASP A 197 -41.47 8.45 37.83
C ASP A 197 -42.80 7.74 37.57
N ILE A 198 -43.81 7.95 38.43
CA ILE A 198 -45.16 7.40 38.21
C ILE A 198 -45.78 7.98 36.94
N LYS A 199 -45.64 9.29 36.72
CA LYS A 199 -46.10 9.96 35.50
C LYS A 199 -45.41 9.41 34.25
N LEU A 200 -44.08 9.23 34.29
CA LEU A 200 -43.32 8.69 33.16
C LEU A 200 -43.74 7.25 32.83
N ASN A 201 -43.86 6.38 33.82
CA ASN A 201 -44.36 5.02 33.62
C ASN A 201 -45.78 5.04 33.01
N SER A 202 -46.65 5.91 33.52
CA SER A 202 -48.00 6.08 32.97
C SER A 202 -47.95 6.50 31.50
N GLN A 203 -47.11 7.46 31.11
CA GLN A 203 -46.94 7.88 29.72
C GLN A 203 -46.51 6.72 28.81
N VAL A 204 -45.50 5.96 29.22
CA VAL A 204 -45.02 4.77 28.48
C VAL A 204 -46.16 3.77 28.21
N PHE A 205 -47.05 3.54 29.17
CA PHE A 205 -48.16 2.60 28.99
C PHE A 205 -49.30 3.12 28.09
N HIS A 206 -49.48 4.44 27.96
CA HIS A 206 -50.50 5.03 27.08
C HIS A 206 -50.02 5.22 25.63
N TRP A 207 -48.70 5.30 25.41
CA TRP A 207 -48.11 5.51 24.09
C TRP A 207 -48.58 4.55 22.99
N PRO A 208 -48.73 3.22 23.21
CA PRO A 208 -49.21 2.32 22.18
C PRO A 208 -50.60 2.66 21.63
N GLU A 209 -51.53 3.07 22.49
CA GLU A 209 -52.90 3.45 22.08
C GLU A 209 -52.91 4.81 21.38
N GLN A 210 -52.10 5.75 21.87
CA GLN A 210 -51.93 7.07 21.25
C GLN A 210 -51.32 6.94 19.85
N LEU A 211 -50.26 6.15 19.69
CA LEU A 211 -49.61 5.95 18.40
C LEU A 211 -50.57 5.29 17.38
N GLN A 212 -51.40 4.33 17.82
CA GLN A 212 -52.41 3.74 16.95
C GLN A 212 -53.43 4.77 16.44
N THR A 213 -53.86 5.69 17.31
CA THR A 213 -54.78 6.77 16.92
C THR A 213 -54.14 7.71 15.87
N ILE A 214 -52.84 8.01 16.04
CA ILE A 214 -52.07 8.84 15.10
C ILE A 214 -51.88 8.12 13.76
N PHE A 215 -51.59 6.83 13.79
CA PHE A 215 -51.51 5.99 12.60
C PHE A 215 -52.80 6.02 11.77
N ASP A 216 -53.96 5.88 12.41
CA ASP A 216 -55.26 5.87 11.72
C ASP A 216 -55.57 7.24 11.10
N ALA A 217 -55.28 8.33 11.84
CA ALA A 217 -55.48 9.69 11.36
C ALA A 217 -54.55 10.05 10.18
N SER A 218 -53.26 9.74 10.29
CA SER A 218 -52.29 10.00 9.21
C SER A 218 -52.52 9.10 8.00
N SER A 219 -52.93 7.84 8.19
CA SER A 219 -53.28 6.94 7.08
C SER A 219 -54.39 7.54 6.22
N THR A 220 -55.43 8.07 6.85
CA THR A 220 -56.55 8.73 6.16
C THR A 220 -56.09 9.97 5.39
N LYS A 221 -55.27 10.84 6.00
CA LYS A 221 -54.74 12.05 5.35
C LYS A 221 -53.86 11.73 4.14
N LEU A 222 -52.92 10.78 4.29
CA LEU A 222 -51.99 10.40 3.23
C LEU A 222 -52.72 9.73 2.07
N GLN A 223 -53.79 8.95 2.33
CA GLN A 223 -54.62 8.38 1.30
C GLN A 223 -55.33 9.47 0.46
N THR A 224 -55.91 10.48 1.10
CA THR A 224 -56.49 11.63 0.38
C THR A 224 -55.43 12.42 -0.39
N GLY A 225 -54.21 12.57 0.16
CA GLY A 225 -53.08 13.20 -0.53
C GLY A 225 -52.63 12.41 -1.77
N ARG A 226 -52.66 11.07 -1.70
CA ARG A 226 -52.35 10.17 -2.82
C ARG A 226 -53.38 10.34 -3.94
N GLU A 227 -54.67 10.30 -3.62
CA GLU A 227 -55.75 10.50 -4.60
C GLU A 227 -55.61 11.84 -5.35
N LYS A 228 -55.29 12.93 -4.62
CA LYS A 228 -55.04 14.23 -5.24
C LYS A 228 -53.82 14.22 -6.18
N SER A 229 -52.72 13.59 -5.77
CA SER A 229 -51.50 13.48 -6.59
C SER A 229 -51.75 12.65 -7.85
N GLU A 230 -52.55 11.58 -7.73
CA GLU A 230 -52.97 10.75 -8.86
C GLU A 230 -53.79 11.53 -9.89
N ASP A 231 -54.69 12.42 -9.46
CA ASP A 231 -55.47 13.29 -10.34
C ASP A 231 -54.60 14.37 -11.02
N GLU A 232 -53.64 14.95 -10.29
CA GLU A 232 -52.69 15.92 -10.84
C GLU A 232 -51.81 15.31 -11.94
N VAL A 233 -51.27 14.11 -11.73
CA VAL A 233 -50.47 13.38 -12.73
C VAL A 233 -51.30 13.10 -13.99
N LYS A 234 -52.54 12.62 -13.85
CA LYS A 234 -53.44 12.41 -15.00
C LYS A 234 -53.72 13.69 -15.79
N SER A 235 -53.80 14.84 -15.11
CA SER A 235 -53.96 16.13 -15.78
C SER A 235 -52.69 16.56 -16.51
N LYS A 236 -51.49 16.33 -15.94
CA LYS A 236 -50.20 16.61 -16.58
C LYS A 236 -50.02 15.79 -17.86
N VAL A 237 -50.36 14.50 -17.83
CA VAL A 237 -50.28 13.60 -18.99
C VAL A 237 -51.12 14.14 -20.17
N LYS A 238 -52.36 14.59 -19.90
CA LYS A 238 -53.22 15.18 -20.95
C LYS A 238 -52.67 16.48 -21.51
N ALA A 239 -52.19 17.39 -20.65
CA ALA A 239 -51.60 18.65 -21.10
C ALA A 239 -50.32 18.43 -21.92
N PHE A 240 -49.53 17.42 -21.55
CA PHE A 240 -48.34 17.02 -22.27
C PHE A 240 -48.68 16.49 -23.68
N GLU A 241 -49.73 15.68 -23.81
CA GLU A 241 -50.22 15.20 -25.11
C GLU A 241 -50.61 16.36 -26.05
N GLU A 242 -51.33 17.37 -25.56
CA GLU A 242 -51.69 18.57 -26.34
C GLU A 242 -50.46 19.39 -26.78
N LYS A 243 -49.46 19.51 -25.90
CA LYS A 243 -48.19 20.20 -26.18
C LYS A 243 -47.39 19.49 -27.28
N LEU A 244 -47.33 18.15 -27.25
CA LEU A 244 -46.65 17.35 -28.27
C LEU A 244 -47.32 17.48 -29.65
N ALA A 245 -48.66 17.56 -29.71
CA ALA A 245 -49.37 17.82 -30.97
C ALA A 245 -49.02 19.19 -31.58
N GLY A 246 -48.69 20.18 -30.75
CA GLY A 246 -48.17 21.48 -31.19
C GLY A 246 -46.81 21.36 -31.89
N TYR A 247 -45.87 20.66 -31.26
CA TYR A 247 -44.52 20.45 -31.82
C TYR A 247 -44.56 19.64 -33.12
N GLU A 248 -45.42 18.63 -33.22
CA GLU A 248 -45.57 17.84 -34.43
C GLU A 248 -45.98 18.72 -35.62
N LYS A 249 -46.93 19.64 -35.40
CA LYS A 249 -47.36 20.62 -36.42
C LYS A 249 -46.23 21.56 -36.86
N GLU A 250 -45.33 21.94 -35.94
CA GLU A 250 -44.15 22.75 -36.29
C GLU A 250 -43.15 21.98 -37.15
N VAL A 251 -42.88 20.71 -36.82
CA VAL A 251 -42.03 19.81 -37.64
C VAL A 251 -42.64 19.64 -39.04
N GLU A 252 -43.97 19.47 -39.14
CA GLU A 252 -44.66 19.39 -40.44
C GLU A 252 -44.54 20.68 -41.27
N GLY A 253 -44.42 21.84 -40.61
CA GLY A 253 -44.22 23.13 -41.27
C GLY A 253 -42.98 23.18 -42.16
N PHE A 254 -41.93 22.41 -41.83
CA PHE A 254 -40.70 22.34 -42.63
C PHE A 254 -40.87 21.60 -43.96
N LYS A 255 -41.94 20.79 -44.13
CA LYS A 255 -42.24 20.11 -45.41
C LYS A 255 -42.52 21.10 -46.56
N LYS A 256 -42.99 22.31 -46.24
CA LYS A 256 -43.42 23.34 -47.20
C LYS A 256 -42.37 24.43 -47.46
N LYS A 257 -41.20 24.37 -46.84
CA LYS A 257 -40.16 25.41 -46.98
C LYS A 257 -39.28 25.13 -48.20
N GLU A 258 -39.22 26.09 -49.13
CA GLU A 258 -38.53 25.92 -50.43
C GLU A 258 -37.56 27.06 -50.79
N MET A 259 -37.56 28.15 -50.03
CA MET A 259 -36.82 29.38 -50.36
C MET A 259 -35.43 29.44 -49.70
N MET A 260 -34.52 30.16 -50.36
CA MET A 260 -33.06 29.97 -50.29
C MET A 260 -32.27 31.27 -50.10
N ASN A 261 -32.89 32.35 -49.60
CA ASN A 261 -32.10 33.52 -49.21
C ASN A 261 -31.33 33.22 -47.90
N THR A 262 -30.20 33.90 -47.69
CA THR A 262 -29.30 33.60 -46.55
C THR A 262 -29.98 33.86 -45.20
N ASP A 263 -30.88 34.86 -45.16
CA ASP A 263 -31.64 35.23 -43.96
C ASP A 263 -32.70 34.17 -43.60
N GLU A 264 -33.39 33.58 -44.58
CA GLU A 264 -34.33 32.48 -44.36
C GLU A 264 -33.64 31.19 -43.95
N MET A 265 -32.45 30.89 -44.50
CA MET A 265 -31.65 29.76 -44.03
C MET A 265 -31.29 29.92 -42.55
N LYS A 266 -30.86 31.12 -42.16
CA LYS A 266 -30.56 31.46 -40.76
C LYS A 266 -31.80 31.32 -39.88
N ASN A 267 -32.91 31.93 -40.27
CA ASN A 267 -34.18 31.86 -39.54
C ASN A 267 -34.69 30.41 -39.39
N ASN A 268 -34.48 29.56 -40.40
CA ASN A 268 -34.84 28.14 -40.35
C ASN A 268 -33.96 27.35 -39.37
N VAL A 269 -32.66 27.64 -39.31
CA VAL A 269 -31.76 27.06 -38.31
C VAL A 269 -32.18 27.50 -36.90
N GLU A 270 -32.44 28.79 -36.68
CA GLU A 270 -32.89 29.31 -35.38
C GLU A 270 -34.24 28.71 -34.93
N LEU A 271 -35.17 28.48 -35.86
CA LEU A 271 -36.42 27.76 -35.58
C LEU A 271 -36.17 26.29 -35.19
N LEU A 272 -35.22 25.61 -35.85
CA LEU A 272 -34.86 24.23 -35.53
C LEU A 272 -34.09 24.11 -34.21
N ASP A 273 -33.31 25.13 -33.84
CA ASP A 273 -32.65 25.24 -32.52
C ASP A 273 -33.68 25.41 -31.40
N ARG A 274 -34.67 26.29 -31.59
CA ARG A 274 -35.77 26.44 -30.62
C ARG A 274 -36.56 25.15 -30.47
N LEU A 275 -36.92 24.50 -31.59
CA LEU A 275 -37.63 23.23 -31.55
C LEU A 275 -36.80 22.10 -30.92
N GLU A 276 -35.47 22.11 -31.06
CA GLU A 276 -34.57 21.18 -30.35
C GLU A 276 -34.64 21.40 -28.83
N SER A 277 -34.55 22.65 -28.40
CA SER A 277 -34.66 23.03 -26.98
C SER A 277 -36.02 22.63 -26.40
N ASP A 278 -37.10 22.91 -27.12
CA ASP A 278 -38.46 22.60 -26.71
C ASP A 278 -38.72 21.08 -26.64
N LEU A 279 -38.23 20.30 -27.61
CA LEU A 279 -38.32 18.83 -27.59
C LEU A 279 -37.44 18.20 -26.49
N THR A 280 -36.29 18.80 -26.19
CA THR A 280 -35.43 18.36 -25.09
C THR A 280 -36.10 18.60 -23.74
N GLN A 281 -36.67 19.80 -23.55
CA GLN A 281 -37.46 20.11 -22.35
C GLN A 281 -38.67 19.17 -22.22
N ALA A 282 -39.34 18.84 -23.33
CA ALA A 282 -40.45 17.90 -23.33
C ALA A 282 -40.01 16.47 -22.95
N ARG A 283 -38.80 16.05 -23.35
CA ARG A 283 -38.23 14.78 -22.90
C ARG A 283 -37.96 14.78 -21.39
N ASP A 284 -37.39 15.86 -20.86
CA ASP A 284 -37.15 15.98 -19.42
C ASP A 284 -38.47 15.99 -18.62
N GLU A 285 -39.48 16.70 -19.13
CA GLU A 285 -40.84 16.72 -18.57
C GLU A 285 -41.49 15.31 -18.59
N LEU A 286 -41.29 14.54 -19.65
CA LEU A 286 -41.74 13.14 -19.74
C LEU A 286 -41.04 12.25 -18.70
N GLU A 287 -39.73 12.43 -18.49
CA GLU A 287 -38.99 11.67 -17.46
C GLU A 287 -39.54 11.98 -16.06
N GLN A 288 -39.86 13.24 -15.77
CA GLN A 288 -40.51 13.64 -14.50
C GLN A 288 -41.91 13.03 -14.35
N ILE A 289 -42.74 13.07 -15.40
CA ILE A 289 -44.08 12.44 -15.39
C ILE A 289 -43.95 10.92 -15.15
N ASN A 290 -43.05 10.25 -15.87
CA ASN A 290 -42.81 8.80 -15.70
C ASN A 290 -42.28 8.43 -14.31
N MET A 291 -41.53 9.33 -13.67
CA MET A 291 -41.08 9.17 -12.29
C MET A 291 -42.25 9.31 -11.32
N GLU A 292 -43.10 10.33 -11.48
CA GLU A 292 -44.33 10.50 -10.67
C GLU A 292 -45.31 9.32 -10.85
N GLU A 293 -45.54 8.86 -12.09
CA GLU A 293 -46.36 7.67 -12.39
C GLU A 293 -45.79 6.42 -11.71
N LYS A 294 -44.48 6.21 -11.77
CA LYS A 294 -43.82 5.08 -11.11
C LYS A 294 -43.92 5.15 -9.59
N LEU A 295 -43.76 6.33 -8.99
CA LEU A 295 -43.91 6.54 -7.55
C LEU A 295 -45.33 6.22 -7.07
N LEU A 296 -46.34 6.54 -7.88
CA LEU A 296 -47.75 6.26 -7.61
C LEU A 296 -48.20 4.85 -8.03
N GLU A 297 -47.29 4.02 -8.53
CA GLU A 297 -47.53 2.65 -9.01
C GLU A 297 -48.47 2.57 -10.23
N PHE A 298 -48.49 3.62 -11.06
CA PHE A 298 -49.14 3.62 -12.37
C PHE A 298 -48.27 2.95 -13.45
N GLU A 299 -48.92 2.46 -14.50
CA GLU A 299 -48.23 2.03 -15.72
C GLU A 299 -47.70 3.28 -16.44
N GLN A 300 -46.41 3.27 -16.79
CA GLN A 300 -45.77 4.43 -17.41
C GLN A 300 -46.35 4.72 -18.79
N THR A 301 -46.78 5.95 -19.01
CA THR A 301 -47.35 6.36 -20.30
C THR A 301 -46.23 6.54 -21.33
N ALA A 302 -46.22 5.71 -22.35
CA ALA A 302 -45.24 5.80 -23.43
C ALA A 302 -45.66 6.85 -24.48
N PHE A 303 -44.80 7.84 -24.71
CA PHE A 303 -44.97 8.84 -25.79
C PHE A 303 -43.93 8.64 -26.90
N PRO A 304 -44.03 7.58 -27.74
CA PRO A 304 -43.07 7.29 -28.81
C PRO A 304 -42.97 8.43 -29.85
N GLN A 305 -44.00 9.27 -29.92
CA GLN A 305 -44.04 10.46 -30.77
C GLN A 305 -42.93 11.48 -30.47
N VAL A 306 -42.43 11.58 -29.22
CA VAL A 306 -41.29 12.44 -28.88
C VAL A 306 -40.04 11.99 -29.66
N GLN A 307 -39.73 10.70 -29.62
CA GLN A 307 -38.60 10.13 -30.34
C GLN A 307 -38.81 10.20 -31.86
N ALA A 308 -40.05 9.99 -32.33
CA ALA A 308 -40.39 10.13 -33.74
C ALA A 308 -40.23 11.59 -34.23
N MET A 309 -40.50 12.58 -33.39
CA MET A 309 -40.27 14.00 -33.70
C MET A 309 -38.78 14.33 -33.83
N PHE A 310 -37.93 13.83 -32.93
CA PHE A 310 -36.47 13.96 -33.10
C PHE A 310 -35.99 13.32 -34.42
N GLN A 311 -36.47 12.11 -34.73
CA GLN A 311 -36.09 11.41 -35.96
C GLN A 311 -36.60 12.11 -37.23
N SER A 312 -37.82 12.66 -37.19
CA SER A 312 -38.40 13.38 -38.33
C SER A 312 -37.81 14.78 -38.51
N LYS A 313 -37.39 15.46 -37.43
CA LYS A 313 -36.70 16.77 -37.49
C LYS A 313 -35.28 16.65 -38.06
N ASP A 314 -34.55 15.60 -37.71
CA ASP A 314 -33.11 15.43 -38.01
C ASP A 314 -32.73 15.67 -39.49
N PRO A 315 -33.45 15.12 -40.50
CA PRO A 315 -33.15 15.42 -41.90
C PRO A 315 -33.28 16.90 -42.25
N TYR A 316 -34.27 17.61 -41.69
CA TYR A 316 -34.46 19.05 -41.95
C TYR A 316 -33.37 19.88 -41.28
N ASP A 317 -33.00 19.52 -40.04
CA ASP A 317 -31.90 20.14 -39.31
C ASP A 317 -30.58 20.05 -40.09
N LYS A 318 -30.22 18.84 -40.53
CA LYS A 318 -29.05 18.60 -41.37
C LYS A 318 -29.10 19.37 -42.68
N LEU A 319 -30.27 19.46 -43.32
CA LEU A 319 -30.43 20.19 -44.57
C LEU A 319 -30.15 21.69 -44.40
N TRP A 320 -30.86 22.34 -43.48
CA TRP A 320 -30.81 23.79 -43.34
C TRP A 320 -29.48 24.27 -42.75
N ARG A 321 -28.93 23.54 -41.76
CA ARG A 321 -27.59 23.86 -41.22
C ARG A 321 -26.50 23.71 -42.26
N THR A 322 -26.52 22.62 -43.03
CA THR A 322 -25.50 22.38 -44.07
C THR A 322 -25.63 23.41 -45.20
N ALA A 323 -26.86 23.77 -45.61
CA ALA A 323 -27.09 24.82 -46.60
C ALA A 323 -26.57 26.19 -46.13
N TYR A 324 -26.83 26.55 -44.87
CA TYR A 324 -26.37 27.81 -44.27
C TYR A 324 -24.84 27.81 -44.12
N SER A 325 -24.28 26.76 -43.53
CA SER A 325 -22.84 26.60 -43.34
C SER A 325 -22.08 26.63 -44.67
N PHE A 326 -22.57 25.92 -45.70
CA PHE A 326 -21.94 25.96 -47.01
C PHE A 326 -21.97 27.37 -47.59
N THR A 327 -23.10 28.08 -47.50
CA THR A 327 -23.21 29.44 -48.05
C THR A 327 -22.24 30.41 -47.35
N GLN A 328 -22.08 30.32 -46.03
CA GLN A 328 -21.11 31.12 -45.28
C GLN A 328 -19.65 30.75 -45.57
N LYS A 329 -19.35 29.45 -45.62
CA LYS A 329 -17.98 28.96 -45.86
C LYS A 329 -17.56 29.20 -47.31
N HIS A 330 -18.46 29.00 -48.28
CA HIS A 330 -18.23 29.23 -49.70
C HIS A 330 -17.78 30.67 -49.98
N GLU A 331 -18.45 31.66 -49.37
CA GLU A 331 -18.07 33.07 -49.53
C GLU A 331 -16.63 33.32 -49.05
N LYS A 332 -16.28 32.73 -47.90
CA LYS A 332 -14.92 32.81 -47.34
C LYS A 332 -13.90 32.06 -48.19
N TRP A 333 -14.24 30.89 -48.72
CA TRP A 333 -13.33 30.09 -49.56
C TRP A 333 -13.07 30.75 -50.91
N GLN A 334 -14.06 31.46 -51.48
CA GLN A 334 -13.90 32.14 -52.77
C GLN A 334 -13.20 33.50 -52.67
N HIS A 335 -13.54 34.30 -51.65
CA HIS A 335 -13.13 35.71 -51.57
C HIS A 335 -12.25 36.04 -50.35
N GLY A 336 -12.04 35.09 -49.44
CA GLY A 336 -11.21 35.30 -48.26
C GLY A 336 -9.70 35.21 -48.54
N PRO A 337 -8.87 35.65 -47.58
CA PRO A 337 -7.41 35.54 -47.66
C PRO A 337 -6.93 34.08 -47.71
N PHE A 338 -6.08 33.76 -48.68
CA PHE A 338 -5.56 32.39 -48.84
C PHE A 338 -4.69 31.87 -47.70
N GLN A 339 -3.89 32.74 -47.06
CA GLN A 339 -2.90 32.31 -46.07
C GLN A 339 -3.51 31.59 -44.84
N ALA A 340 -4.82 31.75 -44.62
CA ALA A 340 -5.55 31.10 -43.54
C ALA A 340 -6.36 29.86 -43.98
N MET A 341 -6.28 29.45 -45.25
CA MET A 341 -7.05 28.31 -45.79
C MET A 341 -6.22 27.02 -45.81
N ASN A 342 -6.82 25.91 -45.37
CA ASN A 342 -6.25 24.57 -45.48
C ASN A 342 -7.00 23.78 -46.57
N ALA A 343 -6.27 23.29 -47.57
CA ALA A 343 -6.88 22.55 -48.67
C ALA A 343 -7.55 21.24 -48.29
N GLU A 344 -6.94 20.48 -47.39
CA GLU A 344 -7.48 19.19 -46.97
C GLU A 344 -8.77 19.37 -46.16
N ASP A 345 -8.79 20.35 -45.25
CA ASP A 345 -9.98 20.65 -44.44
C ASP A 345 -11.16 21.09 -45.32
N ILE A 346 -10.88 21.93 -46.33
CA ILE A 346 -11.89 22.39 -47.29
C ILE A 346 -12.39 21.23 -48.16
N ASP A 347 -11.50 20.37 -48.65
CA ASP A 347 -11.88 19.19 -49.45
C ASP A 347 -12.74 18.21 -48.64
N ASN A 348 -12.38 17.97 -47.39
CA ASN A 348 -13.17 17.14 -46.47
C ASN A 348 -14.56 17.74 -46.22
N ASP A 349 -14.63 19.02 -45.83
CA ASP A 349 -15.89 19.76 -45.64
C ASP A 349 -16.78 19.67 -46.89
N VAL A 350 -16.21 19.98 -48.06
CA VAL A 350 -16.92 19.97 -49.35
C VAL A 350 -17.43 18.57 -49.71
N ASN A 351 -16.63 17.53 -49.49
CA ASN A 351 -17.03 16.15 -49.74
C ASN A 351 -18.13 15.67 -48.79
N ASP A 352 -18.02 15.97 -47.50
CA ASP A 352 -18.99 15.57 -46.49
C ASP A 352 -20.32 16.30 -46.69
N MET A 353 -20.29 17.61 -46.93
CA MET A 353 -21.47 18.38 -47.28
C MET A 353 -22.13 17.86 -48.57
N TRP A 354 -21.34 17.48 -49.59
CA TRP A 354 -21.87 16.90 -50.83
C TRP A 354 -22.54 15.54 -50.58
N ARG A 355 -21.88 14.64 -49.85
CA ARG A 355 -22.41 13.30 -49.51
C ARG A 355 -23.69 13.41 -48.69
N LEU A 356 -23.71 14.32 -47.72
CA LEU A 356 -24.87 14.60 -46.89
C LEU A 356 -26.03 15.14 -47.74
N MET A 357 -25.78 16.13 -48.59
CA MET A 357 -26.80 16.68 -49.50
C MET A 357 -27.31 15.65 -50.51
N TYR A 358 -26.45 14.76 -51.01
CA TYR A 358 -26.84 13.64 -51.87
C TYR A 358 -27.75 12.65 -51.13
N LYS A 359 -27.41 12.30 -49.88
CA LYS A 359 -28.24 11.42 -49.03
C LYS A 359 -29.59 12.07 -48.70
N LEU A 360 -29.59 13.34 -48.29
CA LEU A 360 -30.81 14.10 -47.97
C LEU A 360 -31.72 14.25 -49.19
N ASN A 361 -31.17 14.45 -50.39
CA ASN A 361 -31.96 14.48 -51.63
C ASN A 361 -32.72 13.16 -51.86
N LYS A 362 -32.12 12.01 -51.52
CA LYS A 362 -32.82 10.71 -51.53
C LYS A 362 -33.84 10.59 -50.40
N THR A 363 -33.51 11.05 -49.19
CA THR A 363 -34.42 11.03 -48.03
C THR A 363 -35.68 11.86 -48.25
N PHE A 364 -35.57 13.00 -48.94
CA PHE A 364 -36.70 13.87 -49.27
C PHE A 364 -37.34 13.55 -50.62
N SER A 365 -37.24 12.31 -51.14
CA SER A 365 -37.77 11.94 -52.46
C SER A 365 -39.24 12.37 -52.65
N ASP A 366 -40.02 12.28 -51.58
CA ASP A 366 -41.47 12.48 -51.55
C ASP A 366 -41.86 13.90 -51.07
N ILE A 367 -40.88 14.76 -50.74
CA ILE A 367 -41.11 16.11 -50.19
C ILE A 367 -40.39 17.15 -51.06
N VAL A 368 -41.16 17.84 -51.91
CA VAL A 368 -40.66 18.68 -53.02
C VAL A 368 -39.78 19.85 -52.55
N GLY A 369 -40.17 20.56 -51.49
CA GLY A 369 -39.48 21.76 -51.01
C GLY A 369 -38.03 21.50 -50.56
N PRO A 370 -37.82 20.77 -49.45
CA PRO A 370 -36.51 20.36 -48.95
C PRO A 370 -35.63 19.67 -49.99
N ARG A 371 -36.21 18.84 -50.87
CA ARG A 371 -35.49 18.19 -51.96
C ARG A 371 -34.90 19.19 -52.96
N THR A 372 -35.66 20.21 -53.31
CA THR A 372 -35.22 21.28 -54.22
C THR A 372 -34.05 22.07 -53.61
N VAL A 373 -34.10 22.34 -52.31
CA VAL A 373 -33.02 22.97 -51.54
C VAL A 373 -31.75 22.10 -51.58
N ALA A 374 -31.89 20.79 -51.27
CA ALA A 374 -30.78 19.85 -51.27
C ALA A 374 -30.11 19.74 -52.65
N ASP A 375 -30.88 19.67 -53.75
CA ASP A 375 -30.31 19.58 -55.10
C ASP A 375 -29.60 20.87 -55.51
N LYS A 376 -30.16 22.04 -55.18
CA LYS A 376 -29.53 23.34 -55.49
C LYS A 376 -28.20 23.51 -54.76
N ILE A 377 -28.14 23.22 -53.46
CA ILE A 377 -26.88 23.29 -52.70
C ILE A 377 -25.88 22.26 -53.21
N ARG A 378 -26.31 21.02 -53.47
CA ARG A 378 -25.44 19.98 -54.03
C ARG A 378 -24.78 20.41 -55.33
N ARG A 379 -25.53 21.04 -56.26
CA ARG A 379 -24.98 21.57 -57.52
C ARG A 379 -23.95 22.69 -57.28
N LYS A 380 -24.21 23.60 -56.33
CA LYS A 380 -23.22 24.63 -55.96
C LYS A 380 -21.95 24.03 -55.37
N ILE A 381 -22.08 23.01 -54.51
CA ILE A 381 -20.93 22.28 -53.97
C ILE A 381 -20.15 21.59 -55.11
N GLU A 382 -20.84 20.98 -56.07
CA GLU A 382 -20.24 20.31 -57.22
C GLU A 382 -19.52 21.29 -58.18
N GLN A 383 -20.02 22.51 -58.32
CA GLN A 383 -19.31 23.59 -59.02
C GLN A 383 -18.04 23.99 -58.28
N PHE A 384 -18.10 24.17 -56.95
CA PHE A 384 -16.94 24.51 -56.14
C PHE A 384 -15.86 23.41 -56.15
N LYS A 385 -16.27 22.12 -56.22
CA LYS A 385 -15.36 20.97 -56.31
C LYS A 385 -14.38 21.06 -57.49
N ALA A 386 -14.74 21.72 -58.58
CA ALA A 386 -13.86 21.90 -59.73
C ALA A 386 -12.60 22.73 -59.40
N HIS A 387 -12.62 23.54 -58.35
CA HIS A 387 -11.49 24.37 -57.91
C HIS A 387 -10.59 23.68 -56.87
N LEU A 388 -10.97 22.50 -56.36
CA LEU A 388 -10.20 21.79 -55.33
C LEU A 388 -8.78 21.40 -55.76
N PRO A 389 -8.52 20.90 -57.00
CA PRO A 389 -7.16 20.58 -57.42
C PRO A 389 -6.21 21.78 -57.35
N LEU A 390 -6.70 22.95 -57.79
CA LEU A 390 -5.95 24.21 -57.70
C LEU A 390 -5.69 24.61 -56.24
N LEU A 391 -6.69 24.42 -55.38
CA LEU A 391 -6.61 24.76 -53.97
C LEU A 391 -5.61 23.86 -53.22
N HIS A 392 -5.55 22.56 -53.55
CA HIS A 392 -4.54 21.59 -53.06
C HIS A 392 -3.11 21.95 -53.49
N VAL A 393 -2.94 22.47 -54.70
CA VAL A 393 -1.64 22.93 -55.18
C VAL A 393 -1.19 24.17 -54.40
N ILE A 394 -2.04 25.18 -54.30
CA ILE A 394 -1.65 26.53 -53.82
C ILE A 394 -1.64 26.63 -52.29
N CYS A 395 -2.55 25.94 -51.59
CA CYS A 395 -2.63 25.98 -50.12
C CYS A 395 -1.80 24.87 -49.46
N ASN A 396 -0.75 24.39 -50.13
CA ASN A 396 0.16 23.40 -49.56
C ASN A 396 1.13 24.09 -48.58
N PRO A 397 1.09 23.76 -47.27
CA PRO A 397 1.95 24.37 -46.25
C PRO A 397 3.44 24.07 -46.45
N GLY A 398 3.78 23.08 -47.28
CA GLY A 398 5.15 22.75 -47.66
C GLY A 398 5.76 23.67 -48.70
N ILE A 399 4.97 24.55 -49.31
CA ILE A 399 5.48 25.50 -50.29
C ILE A 399 6.37 26.54 -49.57
N ARG A 400 7.48 26.88 -50.21
CA ARG A 400 8.51 27.82 -49.76
C ARG A 400 8.87 28.71 -50.94
N ASP A 401 9.67 29.74 -50.75
CA ASP A 401 10.01 30.70 -51.82
C ASP A 401 10.55 30.01 -53.09
N ARG A 402 11.44 29.02 -52.93
CA ARG A 402 11.95 28.18 -54.05
C ARG A 402 10.85 27.49 -54.87
N HIS A 403 9.75 27.11 -54.23
CA HIS A 403 8.61 26.45 -54.89
C HIS A 403 7.77 27.49 -55.64
N TRP A 404 7.50 28.65 -55.02
CA TRP A 404 6.80 29.76 -55.66
C TRP A 404 7.53 30.29 -56.89
N GLU A 405 8.87 30.41 -56.84
CA GLU A 405 9.69 30.81 -57.99
C GLU A 405 9.52 29.84 -59.15
N ARG A 406 9.65 28.52 -58.90
CA ARG A 406 9.47 27.48 -59.93
C ARG A 406 8.05 27.46 -60.51
N MET A 407 7.04 27.69 -59.68
CA MET A 407 5.65 27.78 -60.14
C MET A 407 5.41 29.04 -60.98
N SER A 408 5.99 30.17 -60.58
CA SER A 408 5.92 31.45 -61.31
C SER A 408 6.62 31.37 -62.67
N ASP A 409 7.74 30.64 -62.77
CA ASP A 409 8.43 30.39 -64.05
C ASP A 409 7.58 29.58 -65.04
N ILE A 410 6.77 28.64 -64.56
CA ILE A 410 5.86 27.84 -65.40
C ILE A 410 4.70 28.68 -65.93
N VAL A 411 4.16 29.56 -65.09
CA VAL A 411 2.99 30.39 -65.40
C VAL A 411 3.38 31.69 -66.10
N GLN A 412 4.67 32.05 -66.08
CA GLN A 412 5.21 33.31 -66.62
C GLN A 412 4.56 34.56 -66.00
N ALA A 413 4.12 34.44 -64.75
CA ALA A 413 3.54 35.49 -63.93
C ALA A 413 3.94 35.27 -62.47
N ASP A 414 4.08 36.35 -61.70
CA ASP A 414 4.30 36.23 -60.25
C ASP A 414 3.00 35.76 -59.60
N ILE A 415 3.01 34.53 -59.10
CA ILE A 415 1.86 33.88 -58.47
C ILE A 415 2.05 33.74 -56.95
N LYS A 416 3.08 34.37 -56.37
CA LYS A 416 3.30 34.32 -54.93
C LYS A 416 2.12 35.01 -54.21
N PRO A 417 1.37 34.33 -53.33
CA PRO A 417 0.22 34.92 -52.67
C PRO A 417 0.61 36.12 -51.79
N GLN A 418 -0.09 37.25 -51.96
CA GLN A 418 -0.08 38.39 -51.04
C GLN A 418 -1.22 38.27 -50.01
N GLU A 419 -1.20 39.07 -48.95
CA GLU A 419 -2.18 39.00 -47.84
C GLU A 419 -3.66 39.07 -48.29
N GLU A 420 -3.98 39.81 -49.36
CA GLU A 420 -5.35 39.94 -49.90
C GLU A 420 -5.67 39.00 -51.07
N THR A 421 -4.77 38.06 -51.38
CA THR A 421 -4.98 37.17 -52.52
C THR A 421 -6.10 36.17 -52.19
N SER A 422 -7.07 35.99 -53.10
CA SER A 422 -8.24 35.11 -52.95
C SER A 422 -8.33 34.03 -54.04
N LEU A 423 -9.09 32.95 -53.82
CA LEU A 423 -9.26 31.84 -54.78
C LEU A 423 -9.61 32.33 -56.17
N MET A 424 -10.51 33.31 -56.25
CA MET A 424 -10.91 33.87 -57.54
C MET A 424 -9.78 34.64 -58.24
N ASN A 425 -8.89 35.33 -57.51
CA ASN A 425 -7.75 36.01 -58.14
C ASN A 425 -6.83 34.99 -58.86
N MET A 426 -6.61 33.81 -58.26
CA MET A 426 -5.77 32.76 -58.86
C MET A 426 -6.46 32.07 -60.04
N VAL A 427 -7.79 31.90 -59.96
CA VAL A 427 -8.61 31.41 -61.08
C VAL A 427 -8.55 32.39 -62.26
N GLU A 428 -8.65 33.70 -62.00
CA GLU A 428 -8.59 34.78 -63.01
C GLU A 428 -7.22 34.91 -63.68
N ILE A 429 -6.13 34.62 -62.97
CA ILE A 429 -4.76 34.55 -63.52
C ILE A 429 -4.59 33.34 -64.46
N GLY A 430 -5.58 32.44 -64.56
CA GLY A 430 -5.60 31.32 -65.51
C GLY A 430 -5.00 30.03 -64.95
N LEU A 431 -4.79 29.95 -63.64
CA LEU A 431 -4.23 28.76 -62.97
C LEU A 431 -5.21 27.57 -62.95
N SER A 432 -6.46 27.77 -63.38
CA SER A 432 -7.47 26.71 -63.49
C SER A 432 -7.36 25.84 -64.75
N ASP A 433 -6.41 26.12 -65.66
CA ASP A 433 -6.16 25.26 -66.82
C ASP A 433 -5.60 23.89 -66.37
N PRO A 434 -6.25 22.76 -66.73
CA PRO A 434 -5.78 21.42 -66.35
C PRO A 434 -4.31 21.14 -66.69
N LYS A 435 -3.78 21.70 -67.79
CA LYS A 435 -2.38 21.49 -68.20
C LYS A 435 -1.39 22.27 -67.33
N VAL A 436 -1.83 23.38 -66.76
CA VAL A 436 -1.03 24.18 -65.82
C VAL A 436 -1.07 23.51 -64.45
N ILE A 437 -2.25 23.08 -63.99
CA ILE A 437 -2.43 22.36 -62.73
C ILE A 437 -1.54 21.12 -62.66
N GLU A 438 -1.50 20.27 -63.69
CA GLU A 438 -0.69 19.03 -63.68
C GLU A 438 0.81 19.30 -63.39
N LYS A 439 1.36 20.41 -63.95
CA LYS A 439 2.76 20.80 -63.69
C LYS A 439 2.95 21.40 -62.30
N LEU A 440 1.97 22.13 -61.80
CA LEU A 440 2.03 22.70 -60.45
C LEU A 440 1.82 21.62 -59.37
N GLU A 441 1.04 20.58 -59.64
CA GLU A 441 0.87 19.39 -58.81
C GLU A 441 2.19 18.64 -58.62
N GLU A 442 3.05 18.56 -59.64
CA GLU A 442 4.39 17.96 -59.50
C GLU A 442 5.26 18.74 -58.50
N ILE A 443 5.25 20.07 -58.56
CA ILE A 443 5.99 20.93 -57.63
C ILE A 443 5.37 20.86 -56.23
N SER A 444 4.06 20.94 -56.13
CA SER A 444 3.34 20.83 -54.84
C SER A 444 3.57 19.46 -54.20
N GLY A 445 3.54 18.37 -54.98
CA GLY A 445 3.83 17.02 -54.50
C GLY A 445 5.26 16.87 -53.98
N ALA A 446 6.25 17.52 -54.63
CA ALA A 446 7.60 17.59 -54.10
C ALA A 446 7.67 18.39 -52.80
N ALA A 447 7.01 19.56 -52.75
CA ALA A 447 6.94 20.41 -51.56
C ALA A 447 6.29 19.70 -50.36
N SER A 448 5.25 18.89 -50.57
CA SER A 448 4.64 18.07 -49.52
C SER A 448 5.61 17.04 -48.95
N LYS A 449 6.43 16.41 -49.80
CA LYS A 449 7.45 15.45 -49.37
C LYS A 449 8.62 16.12 -48.65
N GLU A 450 9.01 17.32 -49.06
CA GLU A 450 9.99 18.13 -48.34
C GLU A 450 9.46 18.52 -46.96
N TYR A 451 8.21 18.98 -46.89
CA TYR A 451 7.56 19.39 -45.65
C TYR A 451 7.35 18.24 -44.66
N SER A 452 7.00 17.05 -45.14
CA SER A 452 6.85 15.88 -44.26
C SER A 452 8.18 15.47 -43.65
N LEU A 453 9.28 15.54 -44.41
CA LEU A 453 10.64 15.32 -43.91
C LEU A 453 11.07 16.41 -42.91
N GLU A 454 10.81 17.69 -43.22
CA GLU A 454 11.07 18.82 -42.32
C GLU A 454 10.31 18.65 -40.99
N LYS A 455 9.02 18.34 -41.04
CA LYS A 455 8.19 18.10 -39.85
C LYS A 455 8.61 16.87 -39.07
N ALA A 456 9.01 15.78 -39.75
CA ALA A 456 9.54 14.60 -39.09
C ALA A 456 10.83 14.93 -38.32
N MET A 457 11.70 15.76 -38.90
CA MET A 457 12.94 16.20 -38.26
C MET A 457 12.69 17.13 -37.07
N GLU A 458 11.81 18.12 -37.21
CA GLU A 458 11.39 19.00 -36.11
C GLU A 458 10.79 18.20 -34.97
N LYS A 459 9.93 17.21 -35.29
CA LYS A 459 9.32 16.32 -34.30
C LYS A 459 10.38 15.51 -33.55
N MET A 460 11.35 14.91 -34.25
CA MET A 460 12.45 14.20 -33.60
C MET A 460 13.20 15.12 -32.64
N LYS A 461 13.56 16.34 -33.06
CA LYS A 461 14.24 17.32 -32.20
C LYS A 461 13.41 17.72 -30.97
N LEU A 462 12.10 17.86 -31.13
CA LEU A 462 11.19 18.22 -30.06
C LEU A 462 11.07 17.11 -29.01
N GLU A 463 10.98 15.84 -29.44
CA GLU A 463 10.91 14.69 -28.53
C GLU A 463 12.18 14.58 -27.66
N TRP A 464 13.34 14.97 -28.19
CA TRP A 464 14.60 15.01 -27.44
C TRP A 464 14.72 16.20 -26.47
N LYS A 465 13.85 17.22 -26.57
CA LYS A 465 13.93 18.43 -25.76
C LYS A 465 13.65 18.16 -24.28
N ASP A 466 12.66 17.31 -24.01
CA ASP A 466 12.20 17.01 -22.65
C ASP A 466 12.74 15.65 -22.15
N MET A 467 13.59 14.98 -22.93
CA MET A 467 14.17 13.68 -22.58
C MET A 467 15.32 13.85 -21.58
N VAL A 468 15.22 13.22 -20.42
CA VAL A 468 16.16 13.39 -19.29
C VAL A 468 16.73 12.05 -18.83
N PHE A 469 17.99 12.06 -18.39
CA PHE A 469 18.60 10.95 -17.66
C PHE A 469 18.11 10.93 -16.21
N GLU A 470 17.81 9.74 -15.70
CA GLU A 470 17.52 9.53 -14.28
C GLU A 470 18.78 9.13 -13.51
N PHE A 471 18.92 9.67 -12.30
CA PHE A 471 20.07 9.42 -11.44
C PHE A 471 19.64 9.00 -10.04
N ILE A 472 20.29 7.97 -9.50
CA ILE A 472 20.10 7.49 -8.12
C ILE A 472 21.38 7.64 -7.31
N ALA A 473 21.27 8.00 -6.04
CA ALA A 473 22.44 8.12 -5.16
C ALA A 473 23.07 6.74 -4.91
N TYR A 474 24.39 6.62 -5.05
CA TYR A 474 25.13 5.39 -4.78
C TYR A 474 25.78 5.42 -3.38
N ARG A 475 25.19 4.66 -2.45
CA ARG A 475 25.65 4.54 -1.06
C ARG A 475 25.85 5.94 -0.41
N ASP A 476 26.82 6.06 0.50
CA ASP A 476 27.20 7.32 1.16
C ASP A 476 28.37 8.04 0.45
N THR A 477 28.63 7.72 -0.83
CA THR A 477 29.81 8.24 -1.57
C THR A 477 29.62 9.67 -2.07
N GLY A 478 28.39 10.19 -2.06
CA GLY A 478 28.03 11.49 -2.64
C GLY A 478 27.99 11.51 -4.18
N VAL A 479 28.10 10.35 -4.83
CA VAL A 479 28.03 10.21 -6.30
C VAL A 479 26.69 9.58 -6.68
N SER A 480 26.04 10.13 -7.71
CA SER A 480 24.86 9.52 -8.31
C SER A 480 25.25 8.65 -9.51
N ILE A 481 24.47 7.61 -9.79
CA ILE A 481 24.62 6.69 -10.92
C ILE A 481 23.38 6.74 -11.82
N LEU A 482 23.56 6.47 -13.13
CA LEU A 482 22.46 6.39 -14.08
C LEU A 482 21.51 5.24 -13.76
N SER A 483 20.21 5.50 -13.88
CA SER A 483 19.13 4.50 -13.82
C SER A 483 18.19 4.66 -15.01
N SER A 484 17.40 3.63 -15.31
CA SER A 484 16.23 3.69 -16.23
C SER A 484 16.55 4.25 -17.64
N VAL A 485 17.59 3.75 -18.31
CA VAL A 485 18.02 4.27 -19.63
C VAL A 485 17.36 3.60 -20.84
N ASP A 486 16.49 2.60 -20.62
CA ASP A 486 15.91 1.77 -21.69
C ASP A 486 15.12 2.60 -22.72
N ASP A 487 14.29 3.54 -22.25
CA ASP A 487 13.48 4.41 -23.13
C ASP A 487 14.37 5.32 -24.00
N ILE A 488 15.50 5.77 -23.46
CA ILE A 488 16.49 6.59 -24.18
C ILE A 488 17.17 5.76 -25.26
N GLN A 489 17.53 4.50 -24.97
CA GLN A 489 18.14 3.59 -25.95
C GLN A 489 17.17 3.27 -27.10
N VAL A 490 15.91 2.95 -26.78
CA VAL A 490 14.86 2.70 -27.79
C VAL A 490 14.65 3.93 -28.68
N LEU A 491 14.63 5.13 -28.09
CA LEU A 491 14.47 6.37 -28.84
C LEU A 491 15.69 6.66 -29.73
N LEU A 492 16.91 6.40 -29.26
CA LEU A 492 18.13 6.53 -30.07
C LEU A 492 18.08 5.61 -31.29
N ASP A 493 17.81 4.32 -31.10
CA ASP A 493 17.77 3.34 -32.18
C ASP A 493 16.74 3.72 -33.26
N ASP A 494 15.54 4.10 -32.85
CA ASP A 494 14.47 4.52 -33.77
C ASP A 494 14.83 5.83 -34.50
N HIS A 495 15.32 6.85 -33.78
CA HIS A 495 15.62 8.14 -34.39
C HIS A 495 16.87 8.10 -35.29
N ILE A 496 17.86 7.25 -35.00
CA ILE A 496 19.02 7.03 -35.87
C ILE A 496 18.58 6.36 -37.18
N ILE A 497 17.74 5.32 -37.12
CA ILE A 497 17.22 4.64 -38.33
C ILE A 497 16.34 5.60 -39.16
N LYS A 498 15.47 6.38 -38.50
CA LYS A 498 14.65 7.40 -39.16
C LYS A 498 15.51 8.46 -39.84
N ALA A 499 16.51 9.00 -39.14
CA ALA A 499 17.47 9.97 -39.66
C ALA A 499 18.17 9.46 -40.94
N GLN A 500 18.69 8.23 -40.91
CA GLN A 500 19.34 7.59 -42.04
C GLN A 500 18.39 7.37 -43.23
N THR A 501 17.16 6.93 -42.95
CA THR A 501 16.13 6.71 -43.97
C THR A 501 15.74 8.02 -44.65
N MET A 502 15.54 9.09 -43.87
CA MET A 502 15.21 10.42 -44.37
C MET A 502 16.33 11.00 -45.24
N ARG A 503 17.59 10.80 -44.84
CA ARG A 503 18.77 11.20 -45.63
C ARG A 503 18.87 10.47 -46.97
N GLY A 504 18.32 9.26 -47.09
CA GLY A 504 18.21 8.54 -48.37
C GLY A 504 17.15 9.10 -49.34
N SER A 505 16.30 10.03 -48.90
CA SER A 505 15.24 10.59 -49.72
C SER A 505 15.77 11.59 -50.75
N PRO A 506 15.31 11.55 -52.02
CA PRO A 506 15.70 12.54 -53.03
C PRO A 506 15.20 13.97 -52.72
N PHE A 507 14.24 14.11 -51.80
CA PHE A 507 13.66 15.39 -51.37
C PHE A 507 14.39 16.04 -50.18
N ILE A 508 15.41 15.39 -49.60
CA ILE A 508 16.13 15.92 -48.42
C ILE A 508 17.06 17.10 -48.74
N LYS A 509 17.42 17.30 -50.02
CA LYS A 509 18.47 18.23 -50.47
C LYS A 509 18.47 19.61 -49.79
N PRO A 510 17.32 20.29 -49.56
CA PRO A 510 17.34 21.63 -48.96
C PRO A 510 17.84 21.68 -47.50
N PHE A 511 17.79 20.57 -46.76
CA PHE A 511 18.19 20.48 -45.34
C PHE A 511 19.03 19.22 -45.04
N GLU A 512 19.67 18.64 -46.06
CA GLU A 512 20.52 17.45 -45.95
C GLU A 512 21.66 17.63 -44.94
N GLN A 513 22.28 18.82 -44.95
CA GLN A 513 23.37 19.15 -44.02
C GLN A 513 22.89 19.15 -42.57
N GLU A 514 21.74 19.75 -42.30
CA GLU A 514 21.16 19.78 -40.95
C GLU A 514 20.78 18.37 -40.48
N MET A 515 20.23 17.55 -41.38
CA MET A 515 19.86 16.16 -41.09
C MET A 515 21.11 15.32 -40.78
N LYS A 516 22.21 15.55 -41.50
CA LYS A 516 23.50 14.89 -41.26
C LYS A 516 24.07 15.27 -39.89
N GLU A 517 24.08 16.56 -39.54
CA GLU A 517 24.54 17.02 -38.22
C GLU A 517 23.71 16.43 -37.08
N TRP A 518 22.40 16.31 -37.29
CA TRP A 518 21.50 15.67 -36.32
C TRP A 518 21.76 14.17 -36.19
N GLU A 519 21.94 13.45 -37.30
CA GLU A 519 22.33 12.04 -37.32
C GLU A 519 23.64 11.81 -36.55
N GLU A 520 24.69 12.59 -36.86
CA GLU A 520 25.99 12.51 -36.19
C GLU A 520 25.87 12.76 -34.68
N LYS A 521 25.00 13.69 -34.27
CA LYS A 521 24.73 13.95 -32.85
C LYS A 521 24.06 12.75 -32.16
N LEU A 522 23.06 12.13 -32.78
CA LEU A 522 22.38 10.97 -32.20
C LEU A 522 23.33 9.76 -32.05
N VAL A 523 24.13 9.49 -33.07
CA VAL A 523 25.13 8.41 -33.02
C VAL A 523 26.17 8.67 -31.92
N MET A 524 26.66 9.91 -31.80
CA MET A 524 27.59 10.28 -30.73
C MET A 524 26.99 10.11 -29.34
N MET A 525 25.70 10.43 -29.16
CA MET A 525 24.98 10.19 -27.89
C MET A 525 24.86 8.70 -27.57
N GLN A 526 24.60 7.85 -28.58
CA GLN A 526 24.57 6.40 -28.41
C GLN A 526 25.93 5.87 -27.96
N ASP A 527 27.02 6.27 -28.65
CA ASP A 527 28.38 5.89 -28.28
C ASP A 527 28.71 6.33 -26.84
N ILE A 528 28.32 7.55 -26.44
CA ILE A 528 28.50 8.03 -25.06
C ILE A 528 27.76 7.14 -24.08
N LEU A 529 26.48 6.85 -24.32
CA LEU A 529 25.65 6.08 -23.41
C LEU A 529 26.23 4.66 -23.21
N ASP A 530 26.65 4.01 -24.29
CA ASP A 530 27.26 2.68 -24.24
C ASP A 530 28.57 2.67 -23.42
N GLN A 531 29.46 3.64 -23.68
CA GLN A 531 30.69 3.76 -22.89
C GLN A 531 30.39 4.11 -21.43
N TRP A 532 29.40 4.97 -21.18
CA TRP A 532 29.00 5.41 -19.85
C TRP A 532 28.51 4.23 -19.00
N LEU A 533 27.60 3.42 -19.53
CA LEU A 533 27.08 2.23 -18.83
C LEU A 533 28.17 1.21 -18.56
N LYS A 534 29.11 1.02 -19.49
CA LYS A 534 30.26 0.12 -19.30
C LYS A 534 31.21 0.62 -18.20
N VAL A 535 31.49 1.92 -18.15
CA VAL A 535 32.27 2.54 -17.06
C VAL A 535 31.53 2.33 -15.74
N GLN A 536 30.23 2.63 -15.69
CA GLN A 536 29.41 2.51 -14.48
C GLN A 536 29.47 1.09 -13.90
N ALA A 537 29.19 0.08 -14.72
CA ALA A 537 29.17 -1.31 -14.27
C ALA A 537 30.53 -1.76 -13.70
N THR A 538 31.62 -1.40 -14.38
CA THR A 538 32.97 -1.80 -13.96
C THR A 538 33.45 -1.00 -12.76
N TRP A 539 33.18 0.31 -12.71
CA TRP A 539 33.53 1.17 -11.59
C TRP A 539 32.79 0.74 -10.31
N LEU A 540 31.51 0.38 -10.39
CA LEU A 540 30.73 -0.12 -9.25
C LEU A 540 31.30 -1.41 -8.65
N TYR A 541 31.93 -2.26 -9.48
CA TYR A 541 32.62 -3.47 -9.01
C TYR A 541 33.96 -3.16 -8.35
N LEU A 542 34.72 -2.22 -8.93
CA LEU A 542 36.07 -1.89 -8.50
C LEU A 542 36.15 -0.90 -7.35
N GLU A 543 35.16 0.00 -7.19
CA GLU A 543 35.14 1.02 -6.13
C GLU A 543 35.27 0.43 -4.73
N PRO A 544 34.49 -0.61 -4.34
CA PRO A 544 34.62 -1.18 -3.00
C PRO A 544 35.99 -1.84 -2.81
N ILE A 545 36.56 -2.42 -3.87
CA ILE A 545 37.84 -3.12 -3.84
C ILE A 545 39.00 -2.13 -3.65
N PHE A 546 39.05 -1.09 -4.47
CA PHE A 546 40.10 -0.07 -4.43
C PHE A 546 39.83 1.03 -3.39
N SER A 547 38.73 0.95 -2.62
CA SER A 547 38.57 1.71 -1.38
C SER A 547 39.44 1.15 -0.23
N SER A 548 39.86 -0.11 -0.31
CA SER A 548 40.72 -0.74 0.69
C SER A 548 42.17 -0.25 0.56
N GLU A 549 42.67 0.36 1.64
CA GLU A 549 44.08 0.78 1.76
C GLU A 549 45.04 -0.40 1.55
N ASP A 550 44.67 -1.60 2.00
CA ASP A 550 45.51 -2.80 1.95
C ASP A 550 45.66 -3.30 0.50
N ILE A 551 44.59 -3.25 -0.30
CA ILE A 551 44.63 -3.61 -1.72
C ILE A 551 45.43 -2.57 -2.51
N ILE A 552 45.21 -1.27 -2.26
CA ILE A 552 46.00 -0.20 -2.91
C ILE A 552 47.49 -0.33 -2.59
N ALA A 553 47.84 -0.67 -1.36
CA ALA A 553 49.23 -0.86 -0.96
C ALA A 553 49.91 -2.03 -1.69
N GLN A 554 49.16 -3.07 -2.04
CA GLN A 554 49.67 -4.23 -2.79
C GLN A 554 49.63 -4.04 -4.32
N MET A 555 48.75 -3.18 -4.82
CA MET A 555 48.54 -2.88 -6.25
C MET A 555 48.61 -1.36 -6.55
N PRO A 556 49.77 -0.71 -6.35
CA PRO A 556 49.87 0.75 -6.42
C PRO A 556 49.74 1.31 -7.84
N GLU A 557 50.07 0.55 -8.88
CA GLU A 557 49.92 1.00 -10.27
C GLU A 557 48.45 1.03 -10.68
N GLU A 558 47.71 -0.05 -10.39
CA GLU A 558 46.28 -0.15 -10.63
C GLU A 558 45.50 0.84 -9.77
N GLY A 559 45.89 1.05 -8.51
CA GLY A 559 45.29 2.05 -7.63
C GLY A 559 45.41 3.48 -8.18
N ARG A 560 46.55 3.85 -8.78
CA ARG A 560 46.71 5.16 -9.45
C ARG A 560 45.82 5.29 -10.68
N LYS A 561 45.71 4.24 -11.49
CA LYS A 561 44.81 4.25 -12.66
C LYS A 561 43.35 4.38 -12.21
N PHE A 562 42.96 3.66 -11.16
CA PHE A 562 41.60 3.74 -10.61
C PHE A 562 41.30 5.15 -10.08
N ALA A 563 42.24 5.81 -9.40
CA ALA A 563 42.06 7.20 -8.96
C ALA A 563 41.83 8.19 -10.11
N THR A 564 42.51 8.00 -11.24
CA THR A 564 42.25 8.79 -12.46
C THR A 564 40.84 8.55 -12.98
N VAL A 565 40.42 7.28 -13.09
CA VAL A 565 39.06 6.93 -13.53
C VAL A 565 38.00 7.46 -12.58
N ASP A 566 38.22 7.35 -11.27
CA ASP A 566 37.33 7.85 -10.23
C ASP A 566 37.12 9.37 -10.33
N THR A 567 38.20 10.11 -10.63
CA THR A 567 38.13 11.56 -10.89
C THR A 567 37.28 11.84 -12.13
N TYR A 568 37.55 11.14 -13.24
CA TYR A 568 36.77 11.30 -14.48
C TYR A 568 35.30 10.99 -14.27
N TRP A 569 35.00 9.90 -13.57
CA TRP A 569 33.66 9.46 -13.25
C TRP A 569 32.92 10.51 -12.43
N LYS A 570 33.50 10.94 -11.31
CA LYS A 570 32.90 11.95 -10.41
C LYS A 570 32.64 13.28 -11.11
N ASP A 571 33.57 13.75 -11.94
CA ASP A 571 33.41 14.98 -12.70
C ASP A 571 32.25 14.88 -13.71
N ILE A 572 32.20 13.78 -14.48
CA ILE A 572 31.14 13.55 -15.46
C ILE A 572 29.79 13.48 -14.76
N MET A 573 29.67 12.69 -13.68
CA MET A 573 28.42 12.55 -12.94
C MET A 573 27.97 13.87 -12.30
N ALA A 574 28.90 14.64 -11.74
CA ALA A 574 28.58 15.93 -11.12
C ALA A 574 28.05 16.96 -12.13
N GLU A 575 28.58 16.96 -13.37
CA GLU A 575 28.08 17.86 -14.42
C GLU A 575 26.75 17.36 -15.00
N SER A 576 26.61 16.06 -15.22
CA SER A 576 25.38 15.45 -15.74
C SER A 576 24.17 15.62 -14.81
N VAL A 577 24.40 15.72 -13.49
CA VAL A 577 23.32 15.96 -12.51
C VAL A 577 22.89 17.43 -12.45
N LYS A 578 23.71 18.39 -12.95
CA LYS A 578 23.31 19.81 -13.01
C LYS A 578 22.25 20.07 -14.07
N ASP A 579 22.37 19.40 -15.22
CA ASP A 579 21.39 19.44 -16.29
C ASP A 579 21.18 18.02 -16.83
N THR A 580 20.08 17.42 -16.40
CA THR A 580 19.76 16.02 -16.69
C THR A 580 19.23 15.79 -18.10
N HIS A 581 18.96 16.84 -18.89
CA HIS A 581 18.50 16.66 -20.26
C HIS A 581 19.56 15.95 -21.11
N CYS A 582 19.15 14.92 -21.84
CA CYS A 582 20.08 14.04 -22.56
C CYS A 582 20.99 14.82 -23.52
N LEU A 583 20.41 15.80 -24.24
CA LEU A 583 21.15 16.65 -25.17
C LEU A 583 22.18 17.57 -24.50
N ALA A 584 21.94 17.99 -23.26
CA ALA A 584 22.83 18.86 -22.50
C ALA A 584 23.91 18.03 -21.79
N ALA A 585 23.52 16.94 -21.12
CA ALA A 585 24.42 16.04 -20.42
C ALA A 585 25.47 15.43 -21.36
N THR A 586 25.07 14.97 -22.56
CA THR A 586 25.99 14.41 -23.57
C THR A 586 26.82 15.46 -24.31
N ALA A 587 26.49 16.75 -24.20
CA ALA A 587 27.26 17.83 -24.82
C ALA A 587 28.48 18.27 -24.01
N GLN A 588 28.78 17.59 -22.89
CA GLN A 588 29.97 17.83 -22.10
C GLN A 588 31.26 17.71 -22.92
N ASN A 589 32.24 18.57 -22.60
CA ASN A 589 33.51 18.63 -23.32
C ASN A 589 34.24 17.28 -23.29
N ASN A 590 34.44 16.72 -24.49
CA ASN A 590 35.17 15.47 -24.72
C ASN A 590 34.69 14.29 -23.84
N MET A 591 33.38 14.22 -23.55
CA MET A 591 32.82 13.19 -22.68
C MET A 591 33.07 11.77 -23.22
N LEU A 592 32.83 11.54 -24.51
CA LEU A 592 33.08 10.25 -25.16
C LEU A 592 34.54 9.80 -25.01
N GLY A 593 35.49 10.72 -25.26
CA GLY A 593 36.91 10.43 -25.13
C GLY A 593 37.31 10.07 -23.69
N ARG A 594 36.80 10.83 -22.71
CA ARG A 594 37.04 10.56 -21.28
C ARG A 594 36.48 9.21 -20.83
N LEU A 595 35.26 8.87 -21.25
CA LEU A 595 34.62 7.58 -20.94
C LEU A 595 35.34 6.41 -21.63
N THR A 596 35.80 6.62 -22.87
CA THR A 596 36.57 5.61 -23.61
C THR A 596 37.92 5.35 -22.94
N GLU A 597 38.65 6.40 -22.57
CA GLU A 597 39.91 6.28 -21.80
C GLU A 597 39.66 5.61 -20.45
N ALA A 598 38.59 5.98 -19.75
CA ALA A 598 38.21 5.35 -18.49
C ALA A 598 37.97 3.85 -18.65
N ASN A 599 37.23 3.42 -19.68
CA ASN A 599 37.00 2.00 -19.96
C ASN A 599 38.30 1.24 -20.28
N GLN A 600 39.24 1.84 -21.02
CA GLN A 600 40.55 1.23 -21.28
C GLN A 600 41.35 1.04 -19.98
N LEU A 601 41.39 2.06 -19.12
CA LEU A 601 42.05 1.98 -17.82
C LEU A 601 41.40 0.92 -16.92
N LEU A 602 40.06 0.85 -16.92
CA LEU A 602 39.30 -0.16 -16.16
C LEU A 602 39.59 -1.59 -16.62
N GLU A 603 39.73 -1.82 -17.93
CA GLU A 603 40.13 -3.12 -18.47
C GLU A 603 41.55 -3.51 -18.03
N GLU A 604 42.49 -2.57 -18.03
CA GLU A 604 43.85 -2.80 -17.51
C GLU A 604 43.84 -3.12 -16.00
N ILE A 605 43.02 -2.40 -15.22
CA ILE A 605 42.86 -2.63 -13.78
C ILE A 605 42.28 -4.02 -13.52
N LEU A 606 41.21 -4.42 -14.21
CA LEU A 606 40.62 -5.75 -14.08
C LEU A 606 41.62 -6.85 -14.40
N LYS A 607 42.44 -6.67 -15.45
CA LYS A 607 43.50 -7.61 -15.80
C LYS A 607 44.57 -7.67 -14.69
N GLY A 608 44.99 -6.53 -14.16
CA GLY A 608 45.92 -6.44 -13.03
C GLY A 608 45.38 -7.15 -11.78
N LEU A 609 44.10 -6.92 -11.45
CA LEU A 609 43.43 -7.53 -10.31
C LEU A 609 43.38 -9.05 -10.44
N ASN A 610 42.98 -9.58 -11.60
CA ASN A 610 42.96 -11.01 -11.83
C ASN A 610 44.36 -11.64 -11.72
N ASN A 611 45.39 -11.00 -12.28
CA ASN A 611 46.77 -11.47 -12.14
C ASN A 611 47.24 -11.48 -10.68
N TYR A 612 46.84 -10.48 -9.89
CA TYR A 612 47.13 -10.41 -8.47
C TYR A 612 46.46 -11.56 -7.70
N LEU A 613 45.16 -11.82 -7.95
CA LEU A 613 44.43 -12.93 -7.33
C LEU A 613 45.03 -14.30 -7.70
N GLU A 614 45.39 -14.50 -8.97
CA GLU A 614 46.07 -15.73 -9.42
C GLU A 614 47.42 -15.92 -8.71
N LYS A 615 48.20 -14.85 -8.55
CA LYS A 615 49.45 -14.91 -7.79
C LYS A 615 49.20 -15.33 -6.34
N LYS A 616 48.15 -14.83 -5.69
CA LYS A 616 47.76 -15.25 -4.33
C LYS A 616 47.33 -16.72 -4.27
N ARG A 617 46.60 -17.21 -5.27
CA ARG A 617 46.25 -18.64 -5.40
C ARG A 617 47.47 -19.53 -5.54
N LEU A 618 48.51 -19.09 -6.25
CA LEU A 618 49.76 -19.84 -6.36
C LEU A 618 50.55 -19.93 -5.04
N PHE A 619 50.46 -18.91 -4.18
CA PHE A 619 51.09 -18.94 -2.84
C PHE A 619 50.33 -19.83 -1.85
N PHE A 620 49.00 -19.89 -1.93
CA PHE A 620 48.18 -20.77 -1.12
C PHE A 620 47.12 -21.47 -1.99
N PRO A 621 47.42 -22.70 -2.50
CA PRO A 621 46.57 -23.40 -3.46
C PRO A 621 45.14 -23.65 -3.01
N ARG A 622 44.84 -23.66 -1.71
CA ARG A 622 43.47 -23.81 -1.20
C ARG A 622 42.57 -22.61 -1.56
N PHE A 623 43.13 -21.46 -1.98
CA PHE A 623 42.34 -20.36 -2.54
C PHE A 623 41.71 -20.66 -3.91
N PHE A 624 42.10 -21.75 -4.60
CA PHE A 624 41.38 -22.20 -5.81
C PHE A 624 39.93 -22.65 -5.51
N PHE A 625 39.60 -22.94 -4.24
CA PHE A 625 38.23 -23.29 -3.81
C PHE A 625 37.35 -22.07 -3.50
N LEU A 626 37.88 -20.85 -3.60
CA LEU A 626 37.16 -19.60 -3.38
C LEU A 626 36.89 -18.87 -4.70
N SER A 627 35.72 -18.23 -4.80
CA SER A 627 35.43 -17.31 -5.90
C SER A 627 36.35 -16.08 -5.83
N ASN A 628 36.43 -15.30 -6.91
CA ASN A 628 37.21 -14.06 -6.90
C ASN A 628 36.71 -13.08 -5.82
N ASP A 629 35.39 -12.95 -5.67
CA ASP A 629 34.79 -12.04 -4.68
C ASP A 629 35.06 -12.49 -3.24
N GLU A 630 34.98 -13.80 -2.97
CA GLU A 630 35.33 -14.36 -1.65
C GLU A 630 36.81 -14.16 -1.32
N LEU A 631 37.68 -14.30 -2.32
CA LEU A 631 39.11 -14.06 -2.13
C LEU A 631 39.38 -12.57 -1.90
N LEU A 632 38.67 -11.68 -2.60
CA LEU A 632 38.77 -10.24 -2.39
C LEU A 632 38.26 -9.82 -1.02
N GLU A 633 37.17 -10.41 -0.52
CA GLU A 633 36.65 -10.16 0.84
C GLU A 633 37.73 -10.46 1.90
N ILE A 634 38.41 -11.60 1.77
CA ILE A 634 39.53 -11.98 2.65
C ILE A 634 40.71 -11.01 2.53
N LEU A 635 41.02 -10.54 1.33
CA LEU A 635 42.18 -9.67 1.06
C LEU A 635 41.91 -8.18 1.29
N SER A 636 40.63 -7.78 1.40
CA SER A 636 40.21 -6.38 1.52
C SER A 636 40.39 -5.80 2.94
N GLU A 637 40.40 -6.64 3.97
CA GLU A 637 40.56 -6.20 5.36
C GLU A 637 41.57 -7.09 6.09
N THR A 638 42.85 -6.95 5.71
CA THR A 638 43.93 -7.82 6.22
C THR A 638 44.30 -7.55 7.68
N LYS A 639 43.79 -6.46 8.25
CA LYS A 639 43.96 -6.06 9.65
C LYS A 639 43.12 -6.90 10.62
N ASP A 640 42.00 -7.48 10.17
CA ASP A 640 41.16 -8.37 10.98
C ASP A 640 41.24 -9.82 10.48
N PRO A 641 42.02 -10.70 11.14
CA PRO A 641 42.17 -12.08 10.72
C PRO A 641 40.90 -12.92 10.92
N THR A 642 39.87 -12.42 11.61
CA THR A 642 38.61 -13.15 11.79
C THR A 642 37.75 -13.17 10.53
N ARG A 643 38.02 -12.26 9.56
CA ARG A 643 37.35 -12.21 8.26
C ARG A 643 37.50 -13.48 7.44
N VAL A 644 38.51 -14.31 7.71
CA VAL A 644 38.67 -15.60 7.02
C VAL A 644 37.66 -16.66 7.46
N GLN A 645 37.11 -16.53 8.68
CA GLN A 645 36.29 -17.56 9.33
C GLN A 645 35.12 -18.08 8.48
N PRO A 646 34.34 -17.24 7.77
CA PRO A 646 33.24 -17.71 6.91
C PRO A 646 33.71 -18.59 5.74
N HIS A 647 34.95 -18.38 5.28
CA HIS A 647 35.51 -19.03 4.09
C HIS A 647 36.38 -20.25 4.43
N LEU A 648 36.79 -20.43 5.70
CA LEU A 648 37.69 -21.51 6.12
C LEU A 648 37.18 -22.90 5.77
N LYS A 649 35.88 -23.17 5.92
CA LYS A 649 35.28 -24.48 5.56
C LYS A 649 35.49 -24.87 4.11
N LYS A 650 35.62 -23.90 3.20
CA LYS A 650 35.91 -24.15 1.78
C LYS A 650 37.39 -24.42 1.55
N CYS A 651 38.27 -23.78 2.31
CA CYS A 651 39.71 -23.99 2.23
C CYS A 651 40.17 -25.26 2.97
N PHE A 652 39.49 -25.66 4.05
CA PHE A 652 39.83 -26.79 4.92
C PHE A 652 38.58 -27.61 5.26
N GLU A 653 38.57 -28.88 4.88
CA GLU A 653 37.45 -29.80 5.15
C GLU A 653 37.27 -30.06 6.66
N GLY A 654 38.38 -30.21 7.41
CA GLY A 654 38.38 -30.53 8.84
C GLY A 654 38.40 -29.33 9.80
N ILE A 655 38.47 -28.09 9.29
CA ILE A 655 38.51 -26.88 10.13
C ILE A 655 37.28 -26.04 9.81
N ALA A 656 36.35 -25.99 10.76
CA ALA A 656 35.21 -25.10 10.66
C ALA A 656 35.56 -23.68 11.08
N ARG A 657 36.33 -23.54 12.17
CA ARG A 657 36.75 -22.26 12.73
C ARG A 657 38.12 -22.36 13.37
N LEU A 658 38.80 -21.23 13.47
CA LEU A 658 39.99 -21.06 14.30
C LEU A 658 39.62 -20.42 15.64
N GLU A 659 40.30 -20.81 16.70
CA GLU A 659 40.16 -20.20 18.02
C GLU A 659 41.14 -19.03 18.14
N PHE A 660 40.60 -17.82 18.35
CA PHE A 660 41.35 -16.57 18.46
C PHE A 660 41.38 -16.06 19.91
N THR A 661 42.50 -15.48 20.34
CA THR A 661 42.59 -14.73 21.61
C THR A 661 42.06 -13.29 21.45
N GLU A 662 41.96 -12.56 22.56
CA GLU A 662 41.62 -11.12 22.55
C GLU A 662 42.64 -10.30 21.74
N GLU A 663 43.89 -10.74 21.67
CA GLU A 663 44.96 -10.16 20.85
C GLU A 663 45.00 -10.70 19.41
N GLN A 664 43.96 -11.41 18.97
CA GLN A 664 43.83 -12.00 17.63
C GLN A 664 44.93 -13.04 17.28
N GLU A 665 45.49 -13.71 18.28
CA GLU A 665 46.41 -14.86 18.08
C GLU A 665 45.61 -16.15 17.88
N ILE A 666 46.06 -17.04 17.00
CA ILE A 666 45.39 -18.33 16.76
C ILE A 666 45.97 -19.38 17.71
N VAL A 667 45.11 -19.97 18.55
CA VAL A 667 45.49 -20.91 19.61
C VAL A 667 44.96 -22.33 19.43
N GLY A 668 44.09 -22.55 18.45
CA GLY A 668 43.49 -23.85 18.21
C GLY A 668 42.61 -23.87 16.97
N MET A 669 42.17 -25.07 16.60
CA MET A 669 41.20 -25.27 15.53
C MET A 669 39.99 -26.03 16.04
N ILE A 670 38.83 -25.70 15.47
CA ILE A 670 37.52 -26.24 15.85
C ILE A 670 36.92 -26.91 14.62
N SER A 671 36.52 -28.16 14.75
CA SER A 671 35.86 -28.93 13.67
C SER A 671 34.39 -28.53 13.49
N SER A 672 33.74 -29.02 12.43
CA SER A 672 32.30 -28.79 12.23
C SER A 672 31.43 -29.44 13.30
N ASP A 673 31.94 -30.46 13.99
CA ASP A 673 31.27 -31.19 15.06
C ASP A 673 31.55 -30.59 16.45
N GLY A 674 32.33 -29.50 16.51
CA GLY A 674 32.66 -28.79 17.74
C GLY A 674 33.89 -29.34 18.49
N GLU A 675 34.61 -30.31 17.92
CA GLU A 675 35.86 -30.80 18.50
C GLU A 675 36.94 -29.72 18.42
N THR A 676 37.64 -29.50 19.53
CA THR A 676 38.70 -28.48 19.60
C THR A 676 40.07 -29.14 19.75
N VAL A 677 40.99 -28.81 18.85
CA VAL A 677 42.39 -29.21 18.91
C VAL A 677 43.26 -27.99 19.20
N PRO A 678 43.81 -27.85 20.42
CA PRO A 678 44.66 -26.73 20.77
C PRO A 678 46.02 -26.83 20.05
N TYR A 679 46.55 -25.68 19.65
CA TYR A 679 47.86 -25.57 19.05
C TYR A 679 48.94 -25.45 20.11
N VAL A 680 50.02 -26.21 19.94
CA VAL A 680 51.20 -26.15 20.83
C VAL A 680 51.94 -24.82 20.72
N HIS A 681 51.98 -24.25 19.51
CA HIS A 681 52.57 -22.95 19.23
C HIS A 681 51.49 -22.06 18.65
N LYS A 682 51.36 -20.85 19.22
CA LYS A 682 50.41 -19.86 18.74
C LYS A 682 50.87 -19.28 17.40
N ILE A 683 49.94 -19.07 16.48
CA ILE A 683 50.20 -18.35 15.23
C ILE A 683 49.79 -16.89 15.45
N ILE A 684 50.61 -15.95 14.99
CA ILE A 684 50.39 -14.51 15.19
C ILE A 684 50.20 -13.86 13.81
N PRO A 685 48.96 -13.73 13.32
CA PRO A 685 48.66 -13.15 12.00
C PRO A 685 49.31 -11.78 11.76
N ALA A 686 49.43 -10.95 12.79
CA ALA A 686 50.07 -9.63 12.69
C ALA A 686 51.54 -9.68 12.19
N LYS A 687 52.27 -10.77 12.44
CA LYS A 687 53.64 -10.94 11.93
C LYS A 687 53.71 -11.07 10.41
N ALA A 688 52.61 -11.49 9.77
CA ALA A 688 52.53 -11.62 8.32
C ALA A 688 52.37 -10.28 7.58
N LYS A 689 52.23 -9.15 8.30
CA LYS A 689 52.12 -7.79 7.74
C LYS A 689 51.05 -7.69 6.63
N GLY A 690 49.85 -8.20 6.90
CA GLY A 690 48.73 -8.19 5.95
C GLY A 690 48.75 -9.29 4.87
N MET A 691 49.78 -10.14 4.84
CA MET A 691 49.85 -11.25 3.87
C MET A 691 49.11 -12.48 4.40
N VAL A 692 47.81 -12.55 4.14
CA VAL A 692 46.92 -13.60 4.65
C VAL A 692 47.36 -15.01 4.25
N GLU A 693 47.88 -15.16 3.04
CA GLU A 693 48.38 -16.43 2.52
C GLU A 693 49.52 -17.02 3.37
N LYS A 694 50.33 -16.19 4.04
CA LYS A 694 51.49 -16.67 4.79
C LYS A 694 51.08 -17.36 6.09
N TRP A 695 50.20 -16.74 6.86
CA TRP A 695 49.79 -17.33 8.13
C TRP A 695 48.78 -18.46 7.94
N LEU A 696 48.04 -18.51 6.83
CA LEU A 696 47.23 -19.69 6.47
C LEU A 696 48.07 -20.93 6.13
N VAL A 697 49.26 -20.75 5.54
CA VAL A 697 50.22 -21.85 5.39
C VAL A 697 50.72 -22.31 6.77
N GLU A 698 50.99 -21.40 7.70
CA GLU A 698 51.33 -21.76 9.09
C GLU A 698 50.20 -22.54 9.78
N VAL A 699 48.93 -22.19 9.51
CA VAL A 699 47.76 -22.94 10.01
C VAL A 699 47.74 -24.36 9.44
N GLU A 700 48.03 -24.55 8.15
CA GLU A 700 48.11 -25.88 7.53
C GLU A 700 49.22 -26.74 8.14
N GLU A 701 50.41 -26.16 8.36
CA GLU A 701 51.52 -26.86 9.03
C GLU A 701 51.19 -27.19 10.49
N ALA A 702 50.61 -26.23 11.22
CA ALA A 702 50.20 -26.42 12.61
C ALA A 702 49.11 -27.49 12.74
N MET A 703 48.12 -27.51 11.83
CA MET A 703 47.10 -28.56 11.79
C MET A 703 47.74 -29.95 11.73
N LEU A 704 48.65 -30.18 10.78
CA LEU A 704 49.31 -31.47 10.62
C LEU A 704 50.15 -31.86 11.84
N TYR A 705 50.90 -30.90 12.40
CA TYR A 705 51.73 -31.13 13.58
C TYR A 705 50.88 -31.49 14.81
N ASN A 706 49.85 -30.71 15.10
CA ASN A 706 49.04 -30.89 16.31
C ASN A 706 48.22 -32.18 16.24
N VAL A 707 47.68 -32.56 15.08
CA VAL A 707 47.00 -33.86 14.92
C VAL A 707 47.96 -35.03 15.17
N ARG A 708 49.19 -34.97 14.63
CA ARG A 708 50.22 -36.01 14.90
C ARG A 708 50.56 -36.08 16.39
N LYS A 709 50.69 -34.93 17.05
CA LYS A 709 51.02 -34.86 18.47
C LYS A 709 49.89 -35.42 19.33
N VAL A 710 48.66 -34.96 19.13
CA VAL A 710 47.46 -35.44 19.84
C VAL A 710 47.29 -36.95 19.63
N THR A 711 47.55 -37.46 18.42
CA THR A 711 47.56 -38.91 18.17
C THR A 711 48.63 -39.62 18.99
N SER A 712 49.86 -39.11 19.02
CA SER A 712 50.94 -39.70 19.81
C SER A 712 50.67 -39.69 21.31
N ASP A 713 50.12 -38.59 21.83
CA ASP A 713 49.81 -38.44 23.25
C ASP A 713 48.64 -39.34 23.65
N SER A 714 47.63 -39.48 22.78
CA SER A 714 46.51 -40.41 22.96
C SER A 714 46.95 -41.88 22.98
N VAL A 715 47.87 -42.29 22.09
CA VAL A 715 48.47 -43.64 22.11
C VAL A 715 49.17 -43.89 23.45
N LYS A 716 49.97 -42.94 23.96
CA LYS A 716 50.66 -43.11 25.26
C LYS A 716 49.69 -43.17 26.43
N ASP A 717 48.61 -42.39 26.38
CA ASP A 717 47.60 -42.33 27.44
C ASP A 717 46.69 -43.57 27.47
N TYR A 718 46.57 -44.30 26.35
CA TYR A 718 45.68 -45.46 26.23
C TYR A 718 45.88 -46.52 27.32
N SER A 719 47.13 -46.79 27.71
CA SER A 719 47.44 -47.78 28.76
C SER A 719 47.36 -47.21 30.18
N ALA A 720 47.42 -45.88 30.33
CA ALA A 720 47.43 -45.19 31.62
C ALA A 720 46.02 -44.84 32.11
N THR A 721 45.09 -44.56 31.18
CA THR A 721 43.75 -44.08 31.50
C THR A 721 42.70 -45.16 31.21
N PRO A 722 41.71 -45.38 32.12
CA PRO A 722 40.63 -46.33 31.85
C PRO A 722 39.87 -46.00 30.56
N ARG A 723 39.61 -47.02 29.74
CA ARG A 723 39.01 -46.92 28.40
C ARG A 723 37.79 -45.99 28.34
N ARG A 724 36.86 -46.13 29.29
CA ARG A 724 35.63 -45.31 29.40
C ARG A 724 35.89 -43.80 29.52
N LYS A 725 36.97 -43.40 30.21
CA LYS A 725 37.36 -42.00 30.36
C LYS A 725 38.27 -41.53 29.22
N TRP A 726 39.13 -42.41 28.73
CA TRP A 726 40.04 -42.14 27.63
C TRP A 726 39.26 -41.80 26.34
N VAL A 727 38.21 -42.56 25.98
CA VAL A 727 37.39 -42.31 24.77
C VAL A 727 36.75 -40.91 24.76
N LEU A 728 36.47 -40.32 25.92
CA LEU A 728 35.90 -38.97 26.03
C LEU A 728 36.92 -37.83 26.09
N SER A 729 38.21 -38.16 26.25
CA SER A 729 39.29 -37.18 26.49
C SER A 729 40.08 -36.83 25.22
N TRP A 730 39.84 -37.55 24.11
CA TRP A 730 40.59 -37.43 22.86
C TRP A 730 39.64 -37.28 21.67
N PRO A 731 40.04 -36.59 20.58
CA PRO A 731 39.19 -36.42 19.40
C PRO A 731 38.77 -37.76 18.76
N GLY A 732 37.58 -37.83 18.16
CA GLY A 732 36.97 -39.05 17.63
C GLY A 732 37.84 -39.80 16.63
N GLN A 733 38.41 -39.12 15.63
CA GLN A 733 39.30 -39.76 14.65
C GLN A 733 40.59 -40.31 15.28
N VAL A 734 41.12 -39.62 16.29
CA VAL A 734 42.29 -40.06 17.07
C VAL A 734 41.95 -41.29 17.90
N VAL A 735 40.78 -41.29 18.55
CA VAL A 735 40.25 -42.41 19.31
C VAL A 735 40.17 -43.66 18.45
N ILE A 736 39.60 -43.56 17.24
CA ILE A 736 39.48 -44.68 16.30
C ILE A 736 40.87 -45.19 15.91
N CYS A 737 41.78 -44.29 15.50
CA CYS A 737 43.13 -44.65 15.07
C CYS A 737 43.91 -45.38 16.17
N CYS A 738 43.93 -44.83 17.39
CA CYS A 738 44.59 -45.45 18.53
C CYS A 738 43.95 -46.79 18.89
N SER A 739 42.62 -46.89 18.83
CA SER A 739 41.90 -48.14 19.07
C SER A 739 42.28 -49.22 18.06
N SER A 740 42.44 -48.88 16.78
CA SER A 740 42.91 -49.82 15.76
C SER A 740 44.35 -50.28 16.04
N ILE A 741 45.25 -49.37 16.42
CA ILE A 741 46.63 -49.72 16.79
C ILE A 741 46.66 -50.75 17.92
N TYR A 742 45.95 -50.46 19.01
CA TYR A 742 45.91 -51.36 20.17
C TYR A 742 45.17 -52.65 19.88
N TRP A 743 44.03 -52.59 19.18
CA TRP A 743 43.30 -53.79 18.77
C TRP A 743 44.19 -54.73 17.94
N THR A 744 44.91 -54.20 16.95
CA THR A 744 45.83 -55.01 16.13
C THR A 744 46.95 -55.62 16.97
N SER A 745 47.54 -54.85 17.90
CA SER A 745 48.59 -55.35 18.79
C SER A 745 48.07 -56.45 19.73
N GLU A 746 46.96 -56.19 20.41
CA GLU A 746 46.37 -57.11 21.41
C GLU A 746 45.87 -58.40 20.75
N VAL A 747 45.24 -58.34 19.57
CA VAL A 747 44.86 -59.52 18.78
C VAL A 747 46.09 -60.32 18.36
N SER A 748 47.14 -59.65 17.88
CA SER A 748 48.38 -60.31 17.45
C SER A 748 49.09 -61.02 18.61
N GLU A 749 48.96 -60.52 19.84
CA GLU A 749 49.45 -61.18 21.05
C GLU A 749 48.55 -62.35 21.45
N ALA A 750 47.22 -62.17 21.45
CA ALA A 750 46.24 -63.19 21.79
C ALA A 750 46.35 -64.44 20.90
N MET A 751 46.70 -64.29 19.62
CA MET A 751 46.95 -65.39 18.68
C MET A 751 48.13 -66.29 19.07
N LYS A 752 49.10 -65.80 19.87
CA LYS A 752 50.30 -66.55 20.26
C LYS A 752 50.06 -67.47 21.47
N THR A 753 48.95 -67.29 22.18
CA THR A 753 48.62 -68.01 23.42
C THR A 753 47.45 -68.98 23.22
N PRO A 754 47.52 -70.22 23.76
CA PRO A 754 46.38 -71.14 23.75
C PRO A 754 45.18 -70.51 24.47
N ASN A 755 43.99 -70.53 23.86
CA ASN A 755 42.75 -69.89 24.34
C ASN A 755 42.75 -68.34 24.39
N GLY A 756 43.83 -67.66 24.03
CA GLY A 756 43.92 -66.19 24.13
C GLY A 756 42.91 -65.42 23.28
N MET A 757 42.49 -65.97 22.13
CA MET A 757 41.46 -65.34 21.29
C MET A 757 40.07 -65.30 21.95
N ASN A 758 39.71 -66.32 22.74
CA ASN A 758 38.43 -66.34 23.45
C ASN A 758 38.44 -65.36 24.62
N GLU A 759 39.55 -65.27 25.36
CA GLU A 759 39.73 -64.30 26.44
C GLU A 759 39.71 -62.86 25.91
N TYR A 760 40.33 -62.63 24.75
CA TYR A 760 40.28 -61.33 24.09
C TYR A 760 38.88 -60.96 23.58
N LEU A 761 38.12 -61.93 23.08
CA LEU A 761 36.71 -61.73 22.68
C LEU A 761 35.85 -61.28 23.87
N GLU A 762 36.03 -61.90 25.05
CA GLU A 762 35.34 -61.47 26.28
C GLU A 762 35.73 -60.04 26.69
N LYS A 763 37.03 -59.70 26.63
CA LYS A 763 37.52 -58.34 26.89
C LYS A 763 36.90 -57.33 25.91
N SER A 764 36.86 -57.65 24.63
CA SER A 764 36.29 -56.78 23.59
C SER A 764 34.78 -56.58 23.77
N ASN A 765 34.03 -57.65 24.07
CA ASN A 765 32.59 -57.55 24.34
C ASN A 765 32.32 -56.66 25.56
N LYS A 766 33.10 -56.82 26.64
CA LYS A 766 32.99 -55.97 27.82
C LYS A 766 33.28 -54.49 27.50
N GLN A 767 34.30 -54.21 26.70
CA GLN A 767 34.60 -52.84 26.26
C GLN A 767 33.48 -52.25 25.40
N ILE A 768 32.84 -53.05 24.54
CA ILE A 768 31.68 -52.64 23.75
C ILE A 768 30.51 -52.31 24.68
N ASP A 769 30.20 -53.17 25.65
CA ASP A 769 29.12 -52.94 26.62
C ASP A 769 29.35 -51.65 27.43
N GLU A 770 30.59 -51.41 27.88
CA GLU A 770 30.97 -50.18 28.59
C GLU A 770 30.78 -48.91 27.74
N ILE A 771 31.05 -49.00 26.43
CA ILE A 771 30.80 -47.89 25.48
C ILE A 771 29.31 -47.73 25.23
N VAL A 772 28.55 -48.83 25.05
CA VAL A 772 27.09 -48.79 24.86
C VAL A 772 26.39 -48.15 26.06
N GLU A 773 26.82 -48.45 27.29
CA GLU A 773 26.31 -47.79 28.50
C GLU A 773 26.64 -46.28 28.53
N LEU A 774 27.82 -45.90 28.04
CA LEU A 774 28.26 -44.51 27.99
C LEU A 774 27.43 -43.69 26.99
N VAL A 775 27.17 -44.24 25.80
CA VAL A 775 26.35 -43.60 24.75
C VAL A 775 24.88 -43.50 25.13
N ARG A 776 24.37 -44.43 25.96
CA ARG A 776 22.99 -44.38 26.49
C ARG A 776 22.81 -43.36 27.63
N GLY A 777 23.88 -42.77 28.14
CA GLY A 777 23.85 -41.71 29.16
C GLY A 777 23.63 -40.31 28.57
N LYS A 778 23.59 -39.27 29.41
CA LYS A 778 23.61 -37.86 28.94
C LYS A 778 25.05 -37.46 28.61
N LEU A 779 25.35 -37.25 27.32
CA LEU A 779 26.62 -36.70 26.86
C LEU A 779 26.44 -35.21 26.48
N GLU A 780 27.52 -34.44 26.54
CA GLU A 780 27.53 -33.04 26.07
C GLU A 780 27.44 -33.03 24.53
N THR A 781 26.63 -32.10 23.98
CA THR A 781 26.31 -31.99 22.55
C THR A 781 27.59 -31.74 21.75
N GLY A 782 28.05 -32.74 20.99
CA GLY A 782 29.34 -32.80 20.30
C GLY A 782 30.07 -34.13 20.50
N ARG A 783 29.90 -34.77 21.68
CA ARG A 783 30.54 -36.06 22.02
C ARG A 783 29.70 -37.30 21.72
N GLU A 784 28.44 -37.12 21.31
CA GLU A 784 27.56 -38.21 20.87
C GLU A 784 28.02 -38.77 19.50
N SER A 785 28.50 -37.89 18.61
CA SER A 785 29.03 -38.22 17.28
C SER A 785 30.33 -39.02 17.32
N ASP A 786 31.23 -38.74 18.28
CA ASP A 786 32.54 -39.40 18.42
C ASP A 786 32.44 -40.88 18.81
N THR A 787 31.36 -41.24 19.49
CA THR A 787 31.04 -42.62 19.86
C THR A 787 30.04 -43.29 18.92
N GLY A 788 29.41 -42.51 18.04
CA GLY A 788 28.36 -42.92 17.13
C GLY A 788 28.71 -42.54 15.70
N CYS A 789 29.55 -43.35 15.05
CA CYS A 789 29.73 -43.26 13.62
C CYS A 789 28.43 -43.70 12.93
N SER A 790 27.52 -42.76 12.72
CA SER A 790 26.24 -42.98 12.03
C SER A 790 26.41 -43.25 10.53
N ASP A 791 27.58 -42.93 9.95
CA ASP A 791 27.77 -42.92 8.49
C ASP A 791 28.90 -43.81 7.94
N CYS A 792 29.66 -44.56 8.75
CA CYS A 792 30.66 -45.54 8.24
C CYS A 792 30.19 -47.02 8.27
N TYR A 793 28.88 -47.28 8.15
CA TYR A 793 28.36 -48.64 7.90
C TYR A 793 28.55 -49.14 6.45
N ARG A 794 29.57 -48.67 5.73
CA ARG A 794 29.92 -49.21 4.40
C ARG A 794 31.43 -49.19 4.14
N CYS A 795 32.10 -50.30 4.45
CA CYS A 795 33.17 -50.86 3.62
C CYS A 795 33.32 -52.37 3.93
N PRO A 796 33.95 -53.18 3.07
CA PRO A 796 33.29 -54.29 2.38
C PRO A 796 33.91 -55.61 2.80
N CYS A 797 33.18 -56.40 3.58
CA CYS A 797 33.41 -57.83 3.66
C CYS A 797 32.23 -58.52 3.01
N SER A 798 32.23 -58.44 1.67
CA SER A 798 31.60 -59.35 0.71
C SER A 798 32.67 -59.76 -0.29
#